data_AF-A0A932T0D9-F1
#
_entry.id   AF-A0A932T0D9-F1
#
_cell.length_a   1.000
_cell.length_b   1.000
_cell.length_c   1.000
_cell.angle_alpha   90.00
_cell.angle_beta   90.00
_cell.angle_gamma   90.00
#
_symmetry.space_group_name_H-M   'P 1'
#
loop_
_entity.id
_entity.type
_entity.pdbx_description
1 polymer ?
#
loop_
_entity_poly.entity_id
_entity_poly.type
_entity_poly.pdbx_seq_one_letter_code
_entity_poly.pdbx_strand_id
1 'polypeptide(L)'
;MLLAIALIAAGTGSATAAQPAKAAAAKQDVVTSDWPELDPKAPRLPFAEAAFRDADGEPRSLSQSQLARWLAPVPGQNHRFFETNRGRGVVAGYEGLVRLRAPWPDDAVLSLVPFDHHGMAIYFWTGKQGVSLHYFMHPRPNWAAYRITRKDSELLPATFALVATDNDVYQRSLAGAIEIRHQHGALVINRGDLRLLTAPLEARPAEVYFDKRAWLRTITMYRADPFPEPKLVSRERELTGVLPAKDSTPASLDWPIQPVTGSTFKRLPDGSIEVASDKAAATSWSAVKIPRPGLYEIVFRLGEASAGTGIYLGDDAGKPLYVLAVMRDQRTRMPTVQFQRPEASSFEMGADLNQLQAPFIGTGQWLRLVAGSGTIKCWTSGDGINWSRVLDPLRGVRGAWSHVGLISFKWNDPRRIVLERLRVTEFQELAAFSDRQLETRVPDTVINGDANPPAWQSRVTASLPAGIDLAPWRAACAMRTLSSVPASPLGNFLLNGILEENAARPVSALERLAVLNQAAEVYDAWDYQECFRLSGFYEQLGRRLMREGDREPWTKATSALLDAPICTSALFQVIPDSIAGAELLFRITTEEWTEVRKLCRRLGLYNRAAYPEQGWPDQRPRTKLLVEWARANAERALGEKLPDGQNSTTVPFQWQHPLVANSSKEGFNTLAELDATLAEQSYRDACQIITSARPDLALGLFPEGHDPRLLLSLPQAVEVAMRDHPQLKETMIEQFAAVGKLRLQHASGDGNPTRIQALAVQFSGTPAAATARQWLGDRALVFGDFAGAAAEYEQALRSAAPDQQPSLAARLRLASAMLGRDVGEPPKETVVLETVKMAPDAFEKLVAEMKQQALARGFAPLSAVELSPRTGVKPVRYEVQHRGSPRGDVGENTGNPNSGEIDWVARQSAYTLVKDVLYLSNRFQTTAYNVKSKQQVWTQPVGKEQGPSNGWALTAMRPAVSGERLYLRRLAKANPE
;
A
#
# COMPACT_ATOMS: atom_id res chain seq x y z
N MET A 1 35.05 -39.23 60.45
CA MET A 1 35.36 -40.19 59.37
C MET A 1 36.31 -39.48 58.40
N LEU A 2 37.50 -39.05 58.84
CA LEU A 2 38.72 -39.80 59.19
C LEU A 2 39.36 -40.54 58.01
N LEU A 3 40.52 -40.01 57.58
CA LEU A 3 41.73 -40.61 56.96
C LEU A 3 42.09 -39.97 55.61
N ALA A 4 43.08 -39.08 55.43
CA ALA A 4 44.38 -38.74 56.04
C ALA A 4 45.62 -39.27 55.27
N ILE A 5 46.65 -38.41 55.25
CA ILE A 5 48.12 -38.62 55.15
C ILE A 5 48.73 -38.39 53.74
N ALA A 6 49.46 -37.29 53.43
CA ALA A 6 50.76 -36.73 53.91
C ALA A 6 51.99 -37.32 53.15
N LEU A 7 53.14 -36.68 52.83
CA LEU A 7 53.75 -35.35 53.04
C LEU A 7 55.09 -35.25 52.23
N ILE A 8 55.63 -34.03 52.06
CA ILE A 8 57.07 -33.59 51.90
C ILE A 8 57.49 -32.88 50.57
N ALA A 9 57.57 -31.55 50.70
CA ALA A 9 58.61 -30.55 50.36
C ALA A 9 59.21 -30.37 48.95
N ALA A 10 59.11 -29.15 48.41
CA ALA A 10 60.20 -28.15 48.41
C ALA A 10 59.80 -26.83 47.71
N GLY A 11 60.27 -25.69 48.24
CA GLY A 11 60.80 -24.60 47.39
C GLY A 11 59.86 -23.50 46.87
N THR A 12 59.73 -22.45 47.69
CA THR A 12 59.79 -21.01 47.34
C THR A 12 58.83 -20.37 46.32
N GLY A 13 58.08 -19.38 46.83
CA GLY A 13 57.84 -18.12 46.12
C GLY A 13 56.38 -17.84 45.73
N SER A 14 55.56 -17.37 46.67
CA SER A 14 54.26 -16.78 46.34
C SER A 14 53.91 -15.67 47.31
N ALA A 15 53.62 -14.50 46.75
CA ALA A 15 53.16 -13.29 47.39
C ALA A 15 51.87 -13.51 48.19
N THR A 16 51.84 -13.02 49.42
CA THR A 16 50.60 -12.86 50.20
C THR A 16 50.12 -11.42 50.15
N ALA A 17 48.85 -11.31 49.76
CA ALA A 17 48.04 -10.12 49.81
C ALA A 17 47.93 -9.54 51.22
N ALA A 18 47.94 -8.21 51.29
CA ALA A 18 47.42 -7.44 52.42
C ALA A 18 46.31 -6.52 51.90
N GLN A 19 45.13 -6.60 52.49
CA GLN A 19 44.14 -5.52 52.51
C GLN A 19 44.31 -4.74 53.83
N PRO A 20 43.80 -3.50 53.99
CA PRO A 20 43.13 -2.61 53.02
C PRO A 20 43.62 -1.14 53.09
N ALA A 21 43.38 -0.35 52.04
CA ALA A 21 43.37 1.12 52.16
C ALA A 21 42.28 1.72 51.27
N LYS A 22 41.36 2.46 51.90
CA LYS A 22 40.40 3.36 51.25
C LYS A 22 41.17 4.35 50.37
N ALA A 23 41.18 4.12 49.06
CA ALA A 23 41.58 5.13 48.09
C ALA A 23 40.30 5.68 47.44
N ALA A 24 40.24 7.01 47.40
CA ALA A 24 39.13 7.77 46.85
C ALA A 24 38.68 7.23 45.49
N ALA A 25 37.35 7.17 45.31
CA ALA A 25 36.73 6.88 44.03
C ALA A 25 37.31 7.83 42.97
N ALA A 26 38.24 7.31 42.17
CA ALA A 26 38.53 7.88 40.87
C ALA A 26 37.19 7.88 40.13
N LYS A 27 36.67 9.09 39.85
CA LYS A 27 35.66 9.26 38.82
C LYS A 27 36.22 8.57 37.59
N GLN A 28 35.66 7.40 37.26
CA GLN A 28 35.81 6.86 35.93
C GLN A 28 35.22 7.94 35.03
N ASP A 29 36.09 8.65 34.32
CA ASP A 29 35.70 9.44 33.18
C ASP A 29 34.95 8.48 32.26
N VAL A 30 33.63 8.62 32.24
CA VAL A 30 32.77 7.98 31.26
C VAL A 30 33.23 8.57 29.94
N VAL A 31 34.08 7.83 29.22
CA VAL A 31 34.38 8.10 27.82
C VAL A 31 33.04 8.02 27.11
N THR A 32 32.43 9.18 26.87
CA THR A 32 31.23 9.30 26.08
C THR A 32 31.63 8.91 24.66
N SER A 33 31.06 7.83 24.14
CA SER A 33 31.21 7.45 22.74
C SER A 33 30.88 8.67 21.88
N ASP A 34 31.73 9.03 20.91
CA ASP A 34 31.46 10.07 19.90
C ASP A 34 30.15 9.80 19.11
N TRP A 35 29.64 8.57 19.22
CA TRP A 35 28.45 8.03 18.56
C TRP A 35 27.51 7.35 19.56
N PRO A 36 26.80 8.08 20.42
CA PRO A 36 25.87 7.49 21.39
C PRO A 36 24.74 6.69 20.71
N GLU A 37 24.32 7.09 19.51
CA GLU A 37 23.29 6.39 18.72
C GLU A 37 23.74 5.03 18.15
N LEU A 38 25.05 4.76 18.16
CA LEU A 38 25.65 3.49 17.73
C LEU A 38 26.17 2.65 18.91
N ASP A 39 25.94 3.11 20.15
CA ASP A 39 26.31 2.34 21.34
C ASP A 39 25.53 1.01 21.36
N PRO A 40 26.18 -0.13 21.65
CA PRO A 40 25.50 -1.42 21.86
C PRO A 40 24.34 -1.40 22.87
N LYS A 41 24.31 -0.41 23.77
CA LYS A 41 23.22 -0.17 24.73
C LYS A 41 22.08 0.68 24.19
N ALA A 42 22.27 1.43 23.10
CA ALA A 42 21.22 2.21 22.47
C ALA A 42 20.13 1.28 21.88
N PRO A 43 18.84 1.61 21.95
CA PRO A 43 17.79 0.75 21.43
C PRO A 43 17.90 0.58 19.91
N ARG A 44 17.66 -0.63 19.43
CA ARG A 44 17.51 -0.91 18.00
C ARG A 44 16.12 -0.47 17.54
N LEU A 45 16.05 0.21 16.41
CA LEU A 45 14.78 0.55 15.78
C LEU A 45 14.20 -0.67 15.05
N PRO A 46 12.89 -0.95 15.18
CA PRO A 46 12.21 -1.93 14.34
C PRO A 46 12.37 -1.61 12.85
N PHE A 47 12.50 -2.63 12.00
CA PHE A 47 12.70 -2.43 10.55
C PHE A 47 11.63 -1.52 9.92
N ALA A 48 10.35 -1.76 10.24
CA ALA A 48 9.22 -0.98 9.71
C ALA A 48 9.21 0.49 10.15
N GLU A 49 9.93 0.84 11.24
CA GLU A 49 10.09 2.22 11.66
C GLU A 49 11.27 2.88 10.95
N ALA A 50 12.42 2.19 10.93
CA ALA A 50 13.65 2.64 10.29
C ALA A 50 13.46 2.89 8.79
N ALA A 51 12.97 1.89 8.05
CA ALA A 51 12.93 1.89 6.59
C ALA A 51 12.04 3.00 6.00
N PHE A 52 11.03 3.43 6.75
CA PHE A 52 10.06 4.47 6.34
C PHE A 52 10.28 5.81 7.04
N ARG A 53 11.39 6.00 7.76
CA ARG A 53 11.66 7.21 8.54
C ARG A 53 11.73 8.47 7.69
N ASP A 54 12.11 8.37 6.41
CA ASP A 54 12.08 9.48 5.46
C ASP A 54 10.68 9.76 4.91
N ALA A 55 9.65 8.96 5.18
CA ALA A 55 8.27 9.24 4.78
C ALA A 55 7.58 10.26 5.69
N ASP A 56 8.06 10.40 6.92
CA ASP A 56 7.42 11.17 7.99
C ASP A 56 7.88 12.63 7.98
N GLY A 57 6.97 13.54 8.34
CA GLY A 57 7.25 14.96 8.56
C GLY A 57 7.76 15.74 7.33
N GLU A 58 8.20 16.97 7.58
CA GLU A 58 8.89 17.80 6.59
C GLU A 58 10.28 17.22 6.26
N PRO A 59 10.78 17.42 5.02
CA PRO A 59 12.10 16.95 4.65
C PRO A 59 13.18 17.53 5.58
N ARG A 60 14.02 16.65 6.14
CA ARG A 60 15.11 17.07 7.05
C ARG A 60 16.11 17.96 6.32
N SER A 61 16.62 18.96 7.03
CA SER A 61 17.75 19.79 6.59
C SER A 61 19.09 19.18 7.03
N LEU A 62 20.14 19.43 6.26
CA LEU A 62 21.51 19.03 6.54
C LEU A 62 22.45 20.22 6.30
N SER A 63 23.08 20.71 7.37
CA SER A 63 24.14 21.72 7.28
C SER A 63 25.50 21.09 6.97
N GLN A 64 26.46 21.92 6.55
CA GLN A 64 27.86 21.52 6.37
C GLN A 64 28.47 20.98 7.68
N SER A 65 28.15 21.59 8.82
CA SER A 65 28.64 21.12 10.13
C SER A 65 28.09 19.75 10.51
N GLN A 66 26.82 19.49 10.20
CA GLN A 66 26.20 18.17 10.38
C GLN A 66 26.80 17.14 9.43
N LEU A 67 27.11 17.51 8.19
CA LEU A 67 27.82 16.64 7.25
C LEU A 67 29.24 16.30 7.73
N ALA A 68 29.99 17.28 8.23
CA ALA A 68 31.35 17.12 8.77
C ALA A 68 31.40 16.32 10.09
N ARG A 69 30.26 16.16 10.79
CA ARG A 69 30.14 15.18 11.88
C ARG A 69 30.39 13.77 11.34
N TRP A 70 29.78 13.42 10.21
CA TRP A 70 29.82 12.07 9.63
C TRP A 70 31.02 11.82 8.72
N LEU A 71 31.45 12.82 7.95
CA LEU A 71 32.50 12.67 6.94
C LEU A 71 33.75 13.47 7.31
N ALA A 72 34.92 12.84 7.17
CA ALA A 72 36.23 13.46 7.36
C ALA A 72 37.02 13.52 6.05
N PRO A 73 37.84 14.57 5.85
CA PRO A 73 38.85 14.59 4.80
C PRO A 73 39.81 13.40 4.88
N VAL A 74 40.28 12.91 3.73
CA VAL A 74 41.36 11.92 3.67
C VAL A 74 42.70 12.63 3.46
N PRO A 75 43.73 12.38 4.29
CA PRO A 75 45.03 13.01 4.14
C PRO A 75 45.61 12.84 2.73
N GLY A 76 46.11 13.93 2.14
CA GLY A 76 46.70 13.94 0.79
C GLY A 76 45.70 13.84 -0.36
N GLN A 77 44.40 13.90 -0.09
CA GLN A 77 43.35 13.82 -1.12
C GLN A 77 42.56 15.13 -1.19
N ASN A 78 42.12 15.49 -2.39
CA ASN A 78 41.28 16.64 -2.60
C ASN A 78 39.91 16.39 -1.98
N HIS A 79 39.39 17.38 -1.24
CA HIS A 79 38.06 17.36 -0.69
C HIS A 79 37.51 18.78 -0.58
N ARG A 80 36.18 18.91 -0.61
CA ARG A 80 35.46 20.14 -0.32
C ARG A 80 34.10 19.79 0.27
N PHE A 81 33.71 20.46 1.36
CA PHE A 81 32.33 20.47 1.83
C PHE A 81 31.68 21.80 1.48
N PHE A 82 30.38 21.77 1.19
CA PHE A 82 29.60 22.95 0.83
C PHE A 82 28.14 22.78 1.25
N GLU A 83 27.42 23.89 1.41
CA GLU A 83 26.00 23.91 1.72
C GLU A 83 25.26 24.97 0.89
N THR A 84 23.94 24.82 0.75
CA THR A 84 23.08 25.80 0.10
C THR A 84 21.63 25.66 0.58
N ASN A 85 20.81 26.67 0.31
CA ASN A 85 19.37 26.60 0.54
C ASN A 85 18.67 26.05 -0.70
N ARG A 86 17.88 24.98 -0.55
CA ARG A 86 17.07 24.39 -1.62
C ARG A 86 15.66 24.10 -1.10
N GLY A 87 14.65 24.62 -1.80
CA GLY A 87 13.26 24.53 -1.34
C GLY A 87 13.08 25.22 0.03
N ARG A 88 12.57 24.47 1.02
CA ARG A 88 12.33 24.97 2.40
C ARG A 88 13.44 24.62 3.40
N GLY A 89 14.53 23.98 2.97
CA GLY A 89 15.56 23.46 3.86
C GLY A 89 16.99 23.78 3.42
N VAL A 90 17.93 23.57 4.35
CA VAL A 90 19.37 23.59 4.08
C VAL A 90 19.80 22.21 3.63
N VAL A 91 20.64 22.14 2.60
CA VAL A 91 21.25 20.90 2.12
C VAL A 91 22.77 21.06 2.06
N ALA A 92 23.49 19.96 2.25
CA ALA A 92 24.94 19.94 2.21
C ALA A 92 25.44 18.89 1.23
N GLY A 93 26.65 19.10 0.72
CA GLY A 93 27.30 18.19 -0.19
C GLY A 93 28.79 18.15 0.01
N TYR A 94 29.40 17.20 -0.68
CA TYR A 94 30.84 17.02 -0.72
C TYR A 94 31.33 16.86 -2.17
N GLU A 95 32.60 17.16 -2.38
CA GLU A 95 33.32 16.90 -3.62
C GLU A 95 34.72 16.37 -3.28
N GLY A 96 35.17 15.34 -3.99
CA GLY A 96 36.42 14.64 -3.73
C GLY A 96 36.26 13.45 -2.78
N LEU A 97 37.38 12.93 -2.28
CA LEU A 97 37.42 11.71 -1.47
C LEU A 97 37.34 12.04 0.02
N VAL A 98 36.30 11.52 0.69
CA VAL A 98 36.06 11.69 2.13
C VAL A 98 35.77 10.34 2.78
N ARG A 99 36.08 10.21 4.08
CA ARG A 99 35.93 8.98 4.87
C ARG A 99 34.77 9.08 5.85
N LEU A 100 33.99 8.02 5.99
CA LEU A 100 33.01 7.89 7.08
C LEU A 100 33.74 7.79 8.43
N ARG A 101 33.40 8.67 9.36
CA ARG A 101 33.98 8.70 10.71
C ARG A 101 33.35 7.68 11.65
N ALA A 102 32.07 7.36 11.45
CA ALA A 102 31.33 6.45 12.29
C ALA A 102 31.81 5.00 12.13
N PRO A 103 31.89 4.22 13.23
CA PRO A 103 32.16 2.79 13.15
C PRO A 103 30.96 2.04 12.56
N TRP A 104 31.18 0.80 12.11
CA TRP A 104 30.14 -0.05 11.53
C TRP A 104 29.81 -1.25 12.44
N PRO A 105 28.95 -1.11 13.47
CA PRO A 105 28.45 -2.26 14.23
C PRO A 105 27.52 -3.16 13.39
N ASP A 106 27.25 -4.38 13.88
CA ASP A 106 26.53 -5.44 13.13
C ASP A 106 25.08 -5.09 12.78
N ASP A 107 24.48 -4.15 13.49
CA ASP A 107 23.10 -3.69 13.31
C ASP A 107 23.03 -2.25 12.79
N ALA A 108 24.15 -1.74 12.27
CA ALA A 108 24.22 -0.40 11.76
C ALA A 108 23.48 -0.25 10.43
N VAL A 109 22.76 0.87 10.33
CA VAL A 109 22.10 1.32 9.12
C VAL A 109 22.62 2.69 8.77
N LEU A 110 23.28 2.80 7.62
CA LEU A 110 23.63 4.07 7.03
C LEU A 110 22.48 4.53 6.12
N SER A 111 21.77 5.58 6.53
CA SER A 111 20.68 6.20 5.76
C SER A 111 21.19 7.46 5.08
N LEU A 112 20.97 7.57 3.77
CA LEU A 112 21.30 8.74 2.97
C LEU A 112 20.17 9.08 2.00
N VAL A 113 20.01 10.38 1.72
CA VAL A 113 19.11 10.86 0.66
C VAL A 113 19.93 11.69 -0.33
N PRO A 114 20.53 11.05 -1.34
CA PRO A 114 21.35 11.74 -2.33
C PRO A 114 20.50 12.33 -3.47
N PHE A 115 20.90 13.50 -3.96
CA PHE A 115 20.38 14.14 -5.19
C PHE A 115 21.54 14.86 -5.90
N ASP A 116 21.42 15.18 -7.19
CA ASP A 116 22.53 15.75 -7.99
C ASP A 116 23.89 15.01 -7.79
N HIS A 117 23.84 13.68 -7.71
CA HIS A 117 24.94 12.81 -7.29
C HIS A 117 25.53 12.02 -8.47
N HIS A 118 25.72 12.70 -9.59
CA HIS A 118 26.18 12.08 -10.83
C HIS A 118 27.56 11.45 -10.66
N GLY A 119 27.63 10.12 -10.83
CA GLY A 119 28.87 9.37 -10.71
C GLY A 119 29.30 9.10 -9.27
N MET A 120 28.50 9.44 -8.26
CA MET A 120 28.78 9.16 -6.84
C MET A 120 29.24 7.71 -6.66
N ALA A 121 30.32 7.53 -5.90
CA ALA A 121 30.85 6.23 -5.55
C ALA A 121 31.03 6.09 -4.04
N ILE A 122 30.76 4.91 -3.50
CA ILE A 122 30.97 4.56 -2.09
C ILE A 122 31.77 3.26 -2.03
N TYR A 123 32.95 3.29 -1.41
CA TYR A 123 33.84 2.14 -1.27
C TYR A 123 33.76 1.57 0.14
N PHE A 124 33.47 0.27 0.27
CA PHE A 124 33.41 -0.47 1.52
C PHE A 124 34.55 -1.50 1.56
N TRP A 125 35.56 -1.27 2.38
CA TRP A 125 36.76 -2.11 2.44
C TRP A 125 36.78 -3.05 3.64
N THR A 126 37.24 -4.27 3.40
CA THR A 126 37.60 -5.31 4.38
C THR A 126 39.01 -5.80 4.06
N GLY A 127 40.03 -5.08 4.54
CA GLY A 127 41.42 -5.37 4.19
C GLY A 127 41.73 -5.01 2.73
N LYS A 128 42.14 -5.99 1.91
CA LYS A 128 42.51 -5.78 0.48
C LYS A 128 41.35 -6.00 -0.50
N GLN A 129 40.19 -6.41 -0.01
CA GLN A 129 38.98 -6.67 -0.79
C GLN A 129 37.83 -5.82 -0.27
N GLY A 130 36.81 -5.62 -1.09
CA GLY A 130 35.65 -4.85 -0.69
C GLY A 130 34.54 -4.86 -1.73
N VAL A 131 33.55 -4.00 -1.51
CA VAL A 131 32.48 -3.70 -2.45
C VAL A 131 32.44 -2.21 -2.70
N SER A 132 32.25 -1.79 -3.96
CA SER A 132 31.98 -0.41 -4.32
C SER A 132 30.58 -0.25 -4.90
N LEU A 133 29.87 0.78 -4.45
CA LEU A 133 28.60 1.20 -5.01
C LEU A 133 28.83 2.39 -5.92
N HIS A 134 28.27 2.34 -7.13
CA HIS A 134 28.34 3.42 -8.10
C HIS A 134 26.93 3.78 -8.57
N TYR A 135 26.64 5.08 -8.62
CA TYR A 135 25.43 5.60 -9.24
C TYR A 135 25.74 6.12 -10.65
N PHE A 136 24.99 5.64 -11.65
CA PHE A 136 25.07 6.12 -13.02
C PHE A 136 23.77 6.85 -13.38
N MET A 137 23.89 8.01 -14.05
CA MET A 137 22.74 8.73 -14.60
C MET A 137 22.39 8.25 -16.01
N HIS A 138 23.38 7.81 -16.78
CA HIS A 138 23.25 7.44 -18.18
C HIS A 138 23.63 5.97 -18.42
N PRO A 139 23.02 5.30 -19.42
CA PRO A 139 21.90 5.81 -20.23
C PRO A 139 20.60 5.91 -19.41
N ARG A 140 20.54 5.26 -18.23
CA ARG A 140 19.42 5.29 -17.29
C ARG A 140 19.95 5.39 -15.86
N PRO A 141 19.25 6.11 -14.96
CA PRO A 141 19.51 6.14 -13.53
C PRO A 141 19.54 4.76 -12.89
N ASN A 142 20.69 4.32 -12.37
CA ASN A 142 20.79 3.06 -11.65
C ASN A 142 21.96 3.02 -10.65
N TRP A 143 21.80 2.19 -9.62
CA TRP A 143 22.89 1.76 -8.75
C TRP A 143 23.51 0.45 -9.23
N ALA A 144 24.83 0.36 -9.16
CA ALA A 144 25.60 -0.85 -9.41
C ALA A 144 26.59 -1.12 -8.29
N ALA A 145 26.73 -2.39 -7.93
CA ALA A 145 27.71 -2.87 -6.97
C ALA A 145 28.80 -3.67 -7.68
N TYR A 146 30.05 -3.35 -7.38
CA TYR A 146 31.22 -4.07 -7.87
C TYR A 146 31.97 -4.68 -6.69
N ARG A 147 32.42 -5.92 -6.85
CA ARG A 147 33.50 -6.46 -6.03
C ARG A 147 34.80 -5.81 -6.45
N ILE A 148 35.55 -5.34 -5.47
CA ILE A 148 36.77 -4.56 -5.68
C ILE A 148 37.94 -5.14 -4.91
N THR A 149 39.15 -4.95 -5.45
CA THR A 149 40.40 -5.23 -4.75
C THR A 149 41.34 -4.04 -4.86
N ARG A 150 42.22 -3.86 -3.88
CA ARG A 150 43.26 -2.82 -3.86
C ARG A 150 44.65 -3.42 -3.68
N LYS A 151 45.67 -2.71 -4.17
CA LYS A 151 47.05 -3.01 -3.82
C LYS A 151 47.34 -2.39 -2.44
N ASP A 152 47.76 -3.22 -1.51
CA ASP A 152 48.06 -2.83 -0.13
C ASP A 152 46.99 -1.94 0.52
N SER A 153 47.35 -0.71 0.91
CA SER A 153 46.45 0.26 1.55
C SER A 153 46.03 1.40 0.62
N GLU A 154 46.12 1.20 -0.70
CA GLU A 154 45.63 2.19 -1.67
C GLU A 154 44.14 2.48 -1.45
N LEU A 155 43.74 3.74 -1.60
CA LEU A 155 42.35 4.13 -1.30
C LEU A 155 41.38 3.75 -2.42
N LEU A 156 41.87 3.79 -3.66
CA LEU A 156 41.09 3.53 -4.87
C LEU A 156 41.25 2.06 -5.31
N PRO A 157 40.20 1.45 -5.89
CA PRO A 157 40.30 0.08 -6.39
C PRO A 157 41.26 -0.10 -7.55
N ALA A 158 41.95 -1.24 -7.57
CA ALA A 158 42.75 -1.73 -8.68
C ALA A 158 41.96 -2.63 -9.64
N THR A 159 40.93 -3.32 -9.15
CA THR A 159 40.06 -4.18 -9.97
C THR A 159 38.59 -3.98 -9.64
N PHE A 160 37.73 -4.29 -10.62
CA PHE A 160 36.28 -4.24 -10.50
C PHE A 160 35.66 -5.49 -11.13
N ALA A 161 34.63 -6.04 -10.50
CA ALA A 161 33.76 -7.07 -11.08
C ALA A 161 32.31 -6.78 -10.70
N LEU A 162 31.41 -6.63 -11.68
CA LEU A 162 30.01 -6.28 -11.44
C LEU A 162 29.27 -7.47 -10.81
N VAL A 163 28.78 -7.28 -9.59
CA VAL A 163 28.09 -8.33 -8.82
C VAL A 163 26.60 -8.09 -8.66
N ALA A 164 26.15 -6.83 -8.70
CA ALA A 164 24.73 -6.51 -8.66
C ALA A 164 24.40 -5.16 -9.29
N THR A 165 23.16 -4.97 -9.73
CA THR A 165 22.55 -3.69 -10.09
C THR A 165 21.17 -3.60 -9.44
N ASP A 166 20.62 -2.39 -9.35
CA ASP A 166 19.29 -2.18 -8.76
C ASP A 166 18.12 -2.54 -9.68
N ASN A 167 18.35 -3.09 -10.88
CA ASN A 167 17.32 -3.41 -11.87
C ASN A 167 16.34 -2.26 -12.20
N ASP A 168 16.81 -1.01 -12.11
CA ASP A 168 16.00 0.20 -12.26
C ASP A 168 14.92 0.37 -11.15
N VAL A 169 14.92 -0.45 -10.09
CA VAL A 169 13.95 -0.39 -8.96
C VAL A 169 14.03 0.97 -8.26
N TYR A 170 15.25 1.52 -8.13
CA TYR A 170 15.44 2.84 -7.55
C TYR A 170 14.72 3.92 -8.36
N GLN A 171 14.83 3.88 -9.69
CA GLN A 171 14.15 4.81 -10.57
C GLN A 171 12.63 4.60 -10.58
N ARG A 172 12.16 3.34 -10.61
CA ARG A 172 10.73 2.97 -10.55
C ARG A 172 10.04 3.44 -9.27
N SER A 173 10.79 3.57 -8.19
CA SER A 173 10.36 4.12 -6.89
C SER A 173 10.69 5.61 -6.70
N LEU A 174 10.88 6.34 -7.82
CA LEU A 174 11.13 7.79 -7.94
C LEU A 174 12.47 8.30 -7.38
N ALA A 175 13.41 7.41 -7.07
CA ALA A 175 14.66 7.72 -6.39
C ALA A 175 14.44 8.44 -5.03
N GLY A 176 15.51 8.64 -4.25
CA GLY A 176 15.45 9.29 -2.94
C GLY A 176 16.19 8.53 -1.86
N ALA A 177 15.64 8.50 -0.64
CA ALA A 177 16.21 7.79 0.50
C ALA A 177 16.62 6.36 0.15
N ILE A 178 17.86 6.02 0.53
CA ILE A 178 18.37 4.65 0.57
C ILE A 178 18.98 4.38 1.95
N GLU A 179 18.84 3.15 2.40
CA GLU A 179 19.52 2.60 3.57
C GLU A 179 20.54 1.56 3.09
N ILE A 180 21.70 1.53 3.74
CA ILE A 180 22.76 0.56 3.50
C ILE A 180 23.07 -0.16 4.80
N ARG A 181 23.11 -1.49 4.74
CA ARG A 181 23.25 -2.39 5.89
C ARG A 181 24.26 -3.47 5.55
N HIS A 182 25.00 -3.96 6.55
CA HIS A 182 25.73 -5.22 6.44
C HIS A 182 24.97 -6.26 7.25
N GLN A 183 24.53 -7.34 6.60
CA GLN A 183 23.82 -8.44 7.24
C GLN A 183 24.15 -9.76 6.53
N HIS A 184 24.25 -10.84 7.29
CA HIS A 184 24.46 -12.21 6.75
C HIS A 184 25.59 -12.32 5.70
N GLY A 185 26.69 -11.58 5.88
CA GLY A 185 27.82 -11.61 4.94
C GLY A 185 27.58 -10.88 3.62
N ALA A 186 26.63 -9.93 3.58
CA ALA A 186 26.34 -9.12 2.41
C ALA A 186 26.03 -7.66 2.78
N LEU A 187 26.33 -6.75 1.86
CA LEU A 187 25.76 -5.41 1.85
C LEU A 187 24.37 -5.48 1.20
N VAL A 188 23.37 -4.96 1.91
CA VAL A 188 22.00 -4.81 1.42
C VAL A 188 21.70 -3.32 1.29
N ILE A 189 21.23 -2.93 0.12
CA ILE A 189 20.71 -1.58 -0.13
C ILE A 189 19.20 -1.67 -0.27
N ASN A 190 18.48 -0.84 0.46
CA ASN A 190 17.03 -0.78 0.40
C ASN A 190 16.49 0.64 0.33
N ARG A 191 15.27 0.77 -0.19
CA ARG A 191 14.45 1.98 -0.13
C ARG A 191 13.09 1.60 0.46
N GLY A 192 12.85 1.94 1.72
CA GLY A 192 11.72 1.36 2.43
C GLY A 192 11.90 -0.15 2.56
N ASP A 193 10.83 -0.86 2.27
CA ASP A 193 10.77 -2.32 2.17
C ASP A 193 11.16 -2.88 0.79
N LEU A 194 11.62 -2.04 -0.15
CA LEU A 194 12.17 -2.51 -1.44
C LEU A 194 13.66 -2.79 -1.29
N ARG A 195 14.06 -4.01 -1.63
CA ARG A 195 15.48 -4.37 -1.78
C ARG A 195 15.95 -3.87 -3.14
N LEU A 196 16.87 -2.92 -3.16
CA LEU A 196 17.44 -2.42 -4.41
C LEU A 196 18.48 -3.40 -4.94
N LEU A 197 19.49 -3.74 -4.14
CA LEU A 197 20.49 -4.74 -4.51
C LEU A 197 21.12 -5.40 -3.28
N THR A 198 21.79 -6.53 -3.52
CA THR A 198 22.58 -7.27 -2.53
C THR A 198 23.94 -7.61 -3.11
N ALA A 199 25.00 -7.33 -2.36
CA ALA A 199 26.38 -7.57 -2.79
C ALA A 199 27.14 -8.32 -1.69
N PRO A 200 27.76 -9.49 -1.98
CA PRO A 200 28.51 -10.24 -0.98
C PRO A 200 29.68 -9.45 -0.40
N LEU A 201 29.80 -9.46 0.93
CA LEU A 201 30.88 -8.87 1.70
C LEU A 201 31.01 -9.65 3.01
N GLU A 202 31.95 -10.60 3.08
CA GLU A 202 32.00 -11.58 4.17
C GLU A 202 32.14 -10.96 5.57
N ALA A 203 32.97 -9.91 5.67
CA ALA A 203 33.21 -9.19 6.91
C ALA A 203 32.55 -7.80 6.89
N ARG A 204 32.30 -7.25 8.07
CA ARG A 204 31.81 -5.87 8.20
C ARG A 204 32.83 -4.86 7.62
N PRO A 205 32.37 -3.75 7.01
CA PRO A 205 33.27 -2.72 6.52
C PRO A 205 34.20 -2.18 7.62
N ALA A 206 35.51 -2.20 7.37
CA ALA A 206 36.51 -1.59 8.25
C ALA A 206 36.78 -0.13 7.88
N GLU A 207 36.73 0.19 6.58
CA GLU A 207 36.86 1.54 6.06
C GLU A 207 35.73 1.79 5.05
N VAL A 208 35.11 2.97 5.13
CA VAL A 208 34.09 3.41 4.17
C VAL A 208 34.48 4.78 3.64
N TYR A 209 34.55 4.90 2.31
CA TYR A 209 34.92 6.13 1.62
C TYR A 209 33.82 6.55 0.65
N PHE A 210 33.61 7.85 0.55
CA PHE A 210 32.73 8.49 -0.41
C PHE A 210 33.59 9.28 -1.38
N ASP A 211 33.28 9.19 -2.67
CA ASP A 211 34.08 9.76 -3.73
C ASP A 211 33.22 10.51 -4.74
N LYS A 212 33.89 11.33 -5.55
CA LYS A 212 33.32 12.25 -6.54
C LYS A 212 32.46 13.32 -5.87
N ARG A 213 31.27 13.61 -6.39
CA ARG A 213 30.42 14.71 -5.93
C ARG A 213 29.00 14.24 -5.69
N ALA A 214 28.43 14.64 -4.55
CA ALA A 214 27.02 14.41 -4.25
C ALA A 214 26.45 15.51 -3.36
N TRP A 215 25.17 15.83 -3.58
CA TRP A 215 24.36 16.56 -2.61
C TRP A 215 23.54 15.58 -1.77
N LEU A 216 23.39 15.89 -0.49
CA LEU A 216 22.65 15.08 0.46
C LEU A 216 21.60 15.95 1.15
N ARG A 217 20.35 15.47 1.15
CA ARG A 217 19.30 16.04 2.00
C ARG A 217 19.46 15.58 3.45
N THR A 218 19.95 14.37 3.65
CA THR A 218 20.29 13.85 4.98
C THR A 218 21.34 12.76 4.86
N ILE A 219 22.13 12.62 5.92
CA ILE A 219 23.03 11.49 6.18
C ILE A 219 22.97 11.21 7.69
N THR A 220 22.66 9.97 8.05
CA THR A 220 22.58 9.53 9.45
C THR A 220 22.94 8.06 9.55
N MET A 221 23.47 7.65 10.69
CA MET A 221 23.67 6.25 11.02
C MET A 221 22.98 5.92 12.36
N TYR A 222 22.32 4.77 12.44
CA TYR A 222 21.63 4.30 13.64
C TYR A 222 21.58 2.77 13.67
N ARG A 223 21.14 2.20 14.79
CA ARG A 223 20.95 0.75 14.95
C ARG A 223 19.50 0.35 14.62
N ALA A 224 19.31 -0.71 13.82
CA ALA A 224 17.98 -1.23 13.51
C ALA A 224 17.97 -2.74 13.26
N ASP A 225 16.78 -3.34 13.30
CA ASP A 225 16.57 -4.74 12.89
C ASP A 225 16.97 -4.97 11.43
N PRO A 226 17.46 -6.17 11.06
CA PRO A 226 17.89 -6.48 9.70
C PRO A 226 16.76 -6.34 8.68
N PHE A 227 17.13 -6.14 7.41
CA PHE A 227 16.18 -6.18 6.31
C PHE A 227 15.56 -7.59 6.23
N PRO A 228 14.22 -7.73 6.16
CA PRO A 228 13.56 -9.03 6.11
C PRO A 228 14.00 -9.86 4.89
N GLU A 229 14.44 -11.10 5.11
CA GLU A 229 14.73 -12.00 3.99
C GLU A 229 13.42 -12.49 3.35
N PRO A 230 13.34 -12.58 2.02
CA PRO A 230 12.16 -13.12 1.35
C PRO A 230 11.87 -14.53 1.86
N LYS A 231 10.63 -14.81 2.28
CA LYS A 231 10.20 -16.17 2.66
C LYS A 231 10.27 -17.18 1.50
N LEU A 232 10.56 -16.74 0.28
CA LEU A 232 10.58 -17.53 -0.96
C LEU A 232 11.90 -18.28 -1.23
N VAL A 233 12.92 -18.18 -0.37
CA VAL A 233 14.23 -18.83 -0.58
C VAL A 233 14.22 -20.32 -0.18
N SER A 234 13.22 -21.07 -0.63
CA SER A 234 13.20 -22.53 -0.62
C SER A 234 13.21 -23.14 -2.03
N ARG A 235 12.90 -22.35 -3.08
CA ARG A 235 12.83 -22.87 -4.46
C ARG A 235 14.18 -23.34 -5.02
N GLU A 236 15.30 -22.70 -4.68
CA GLU A 236 16.61 -23.14 -5.19
C GLU A 236 17.08 -24.50 -4.63
N ARG A 237 16.52 -24.98 -3.52
CA ARG A 237 16.82 -26.34 -3.01
C ARG A 237 16.00 -27.45 -3.68
N GLU A 238 14.95 -27.11 -4.42
CA GLU A 238 14.02 -28.09 -5.01
C GLU A 238 13.95 -28.04 -6.55
N LEU A 239 14.55 -27.03 -7.20
CA LEU A 239 14.62 -26.98 -8.67
C LEU A 239 15.55 -28.07 -9.21
N THR A 240 14.95 -29.16 -9.67
CA THR A 240 15.61 -30.19 -10.48
C THR A 240 15.94 -29.58 -11.85
N GLY A 241 17.19 -29.14 -12.02
CA GLY A 241 17.70 -28.68 -13.31
C GLY A 241 17.52 -29.77 -14.37
N VAL A 242 17.19 -29.37 -15.60
CA VAL A 242 17.18 -30.26 -16.76
C VAL A 242 18.61 -30.63 -17.16
N LEU A 243 19.55 -29.71 -16.92
CA LEU A 243 20.99 -29.98 -16.87
C LEU A 243 21.64 -29.21 -15.72
N PRO A 244 22.67 -29.75 -15.07
CA PRO A 244 23.04 -31.14 -15.08
C PRO A 244 22.06 -31.89 -14.13
N ALA A 245 21.95 -33.21 -14.19
CA ALA A 245 21.14 -33.96 -13.22
C ALA A 245 21.57 -33.63 -11.78
N LYS A 246 20.71 -33.86 -10.77
CA LYS A 246 21.06 -33.59 -9.36
C LYS A 246 22.46 -34.13 -9.03
N ASP A 247 23.33 -33.30 -8.45
CA ASP A 247 24.71 -33.60 -8.06
C ASP A 247 25.76 -33.80 -9.18
N SER A 248 25.45 -33.40 -10.43
CA SER A 248 26.43 -33.46 -11.54
C SER A 248 27.15 -32.12 -11.81
N THR A 249 28.41 -32.22 -12.28
CA THR A 249 29.31 -31.10 -12.55
C THR A 249 29.49 -30.89 -14.04
N PRO A 250 29.96 -29.71 -14.52
CA PRO A 250 30.24 -29.50 -15.94
C PRO A 250 31.12 -30.60 -16.57
N ALA A 251 32.11 -31.11 -15.85
CA ALA A 251 33.01 -32.18 -16.32
C ALA A 251 32.31 -33.53 -16.52
N SER A 252 31.23 -33.79 -15.78
CA SER A 252 30.46 -35.05 -15.86
C SER A 252 29.48 -35.08 -17.03
N LEU A 253 29.20 -33.94 -17.67
CA LEU A 253 28.34 -33.88 -18.83
C LEU A 253 29.02 -34.49 -20.07
N ASP A 254 28.18 -34.99 -20.99
CA ASP A 254 28.64 -35.39 -22.31
C ASP A 254 28.81 -34.17 -23.21
N TRP A 255 30.04 -33.94 -23.69
CA TRP A 255 30.42 -32.83 -24.55
C TRP A 255 30.78 -33.38 -25.92
N PRO A 256 29.79 -33.75 -26.77
CA PRO A 256 30.06 -34.44 -28.03
C PRO A 256 30.79 -33.55 -29.04
N ILE A 257 30.62 -32.23 -28.93
CA ILE A 257 31.29 -31.26 -29.80
C ILE A 257 32.61 -30.86 -29.15
N GLN A 258 33.71 -31.23 -29.80
CA GLN A 258 35.07 -30.99 -29.33
C GLN A 258 35.76 -29.87 -30.13
N PRO A 259 36.75 -29.17 -29.53
CA PRO A 259 37.45 -28.09 -30.22
C PRO A 259 38.25 -28.57 -31.43
N VAL A 260 38.47 -27.68 -32.40
CA VAL A 260 39.34 -27.94 -33.56
C VAL A 260 40.83 -27.96 -33.15
N THR A 261 41.70 -28.43 -34.05
CA THR A 261 43.15 -28.48 -33.84
C THR A 261 43.73 -27.11 -33.44
N GLY A 262 44.56 -27.08 -32.37
CA GLY A 262 45.08 -25.84 -31.76
C GLY A 262 44.26 -25.32 -30.57
N SER A 263 43.17 -26.02 -30.23
CA SER A 263 42.37 -25.80 -29.03
C SER A 263 42.28 -27.10 -28.23
N THR A 264 42.23 -26.98 -26.90
CA THR A 264 42.13 -28.11 -25.96
C THR A 264 40.88 -27.99 -25.12
N PHE A 265 40.25 -29.14 -24.86
CA PHE A 265 39.16 -29.29 -23.90
C PHE A 265 39.67 -30.18 -22.76
N LYS A 266 39.63 -29.68 -21.52
CA LYS A 266 40.06 -30.44 -20.35
C LYS A 266 38.95 -30.52 -19.32
N ARG A 267 38.82 -31.70 -18.73
CA ARG A 267 38.03 -31.93 -17.52
C ARG A 267 38.98 -31.79 -16.33
N LEU A 268 38.65 -30.90 -15.40
CA LEU A 268 39.48 -30.61 -14.23
C LEU A 268 39.04 -31.45 -13.02
N PRO A 269 39.95 -31.73 -12.05
CA PRO A 269 39.64 -32.61 -10.91
C PRO A 269 38.54 -32.10 -9.97
N ASP A 270 38.30 -30.79 -9.95
CA ASP A 270 37.25 -30.13 -9.17
C ASP A 270 35.86 -30.19 -9.83
N GLY A 271 35.75 -30.87 -10.98
CA GLY A 271 34.51 -31.01 -11.75
C GLY A 271 34.25 -29.86 -12.73
N SER A 272 35.15 -28.88 -12.82
CA SER A 272 35.07 -27.82 -13.83
C SER A 272 35.60 -28.28 -15.19
N ILE A 273 35.32 -27.51 -16.24
CA ILE A 273 35.91 -27.72 -17.57
C ILE A 273 36.68 -26.49 -18.03
N GLU A 274 37.69 -26.72 -18.86
CA GLU A 274 38.52 -25.69 -19.47
C GLU A 274 38.50 -25.84 -20.99
N VAL A 275 38.28 -24.71 -21.67
CA VAL A 275 38.62 -24.55 -23.09
C VAL A 275 39.77 -23.56 -23.20
N ALA A 276 40.89 -24.02 -23.76
CA ALA A 276 42.08 -23.20 -23.98
C ALA A 276 42.56 -23.31 -25.42
N SER A 277 43.02 -22.20 -26.00
CA SER A 277 43.47 -22.16 -27.39
C SER A 277 44.76 -21.36 -27.54
N ASP A 278 45.62 -21.86 -28.42
CA ASP A 278 46.90 -21.22 -28.73
C ASP A 278 46.72 -19.92 -29.52
N LYS A 279 47.79 -19.13 -29.59
CA LYS A 279 47.85 -17.90 -30.39
C LYS A 279 47.44 -18.17 -31.83
N ALA A 280 46.52 -17.36 -32.35
CA ALA A 280 46.00 -17.42 -33.71
C ALA A 280 45.30 -18.74 -34.10
N ALA A 281 45.07 -19.67 -33.17
CA ALA A 281 44.28 -20.88 -33.41
C ALA A 281 42.89 -20.52 -33.96
N ALA A 282 42.32 -21.37 -34.81
CA ALA A 282 41.01 -21.13 -35.41
C ALA A 282 39.90 -21.00 -34.35
N THR A 283 38.79 -20.38 -34.72
CA THR A 283 37.59 -20.34 -33.86
C THR A 283 37.12 -21.76 -33.59
N SER A 284 36.89 -22.09 -32.33
CA SER A 284 36.53 -23.42 -31.86
C SER A 284 35.52 -23.34 -30.74
N TRP A 285 34.68 -24.36 -30.60
CA TRP A 285 33.68 -24.40 -29.53
C TRP A 285 33.46 -25.82 -29.03
N SER A 286 32.88 -25.92 -27.84
CA SER A 286 32.36 -27.15 -27.26
C SER A 286 30.96 -26.90 -26.74
N ALA A 287 30.07 -27.87 -26.90
CA ALA A 287 28.67 -27.75 -26.50
C ALA A 287 28.12 -29.04 -25.91
N VAL A 288 27.09 -28.89 -25.08
CA VAL A 288 26.18 -29.94 -24.64
C VAL A 288 24.79 -29.66 -25.19
N LYS A 289 24.09 -30.73 -25.59
CA LYS A 289 22.71 -30.65 -26.08
C LYS A 289 21.74 -30.55 -24.90
N ILE A 290 20.77 -29.66 -25.00
CA ILE A 290 19.67 -29.57 -24.05
C ILE A 290 18.68 -30.70 -24.34
N PRO A 291 18.26 -31.48 -23.32
CA PRO A 291 17.49 -32.71 -23.51
C PRO A 291 16.17 -32.55 -24.29
N ARG A 292 15.55 -31.37 -24.21
CA ARG A 292 14.29 -31.08 -24.91
C ARG A 292 14.19 -29.58 -25.22
N PRO A 293 13.30 -29.16 -26.14
CA PRO A 293 13.00 -27.75 -26.34
C PRO A 293 12.07 -27.23 -25.23
N GLY A 294 12.19 -25.95 -24.90
CA GLY A 294 11.46 -25.32 -23.80
C GLY A 294 11.90 -23.87 -23.60
N LEU A 295 11.31 -23.21 -22.61
CA LEU A 295 11.77 -21.91 -22.11
C LEU A 295 12.66 -22.13 -20.88
N TYR A 296 13.90 -21.65 -20.95
CA TYR A 296 14.92 -21.94 -19.95
C TYR A 296 15.57 -20.69 -19.36
N GLU A 297 15.93 -20.82 -18.10
CA GLU A 297 16.98 -20.07 -17.44
C GLU A 297 18.29 -20.88 -17.52
N ILE A 298 19.37 -20.24 -17.96
CA ILE A 298 20.68 -20.87 -18.10
C ILE A 298 21.67 -20.10 -17.23
N VAL A 299 22.21 -20.75 -16.20
CA VAL A 299 23.13 -20.18 -15.23
C VAL A 299 24.52 -20.77 -15.42
N PHE A 300 25.52 -19.88 -15.46
CA PHE A 300 26.93 -20.19 -15.57
C PHE A 300 27.66 -19.61 -14.37
N ARG A 301 28.65 -20.33 -13.86
CA ARG A 301 29.69 -19.79 -12.98
C ARG A 301 31.02 -19.91 -13.69
N LEU A 302 31.62 -18.79 -14.04
CA LEU A 302 32.90 -18.71 -14.74
C LEU A 302 34.04 -18.63 -13.73
N GLY A 303 35.08 -19.42 -13.93
CA GLY A 303 36.35 -19.30 -13.24
C GLY A 303 37.20 -18.20 -13.87
N GLU A 304 38.41 -18.53 -14.30
CA GLU A 304 39.21 -17.62 -15.12
C GLU A 304 38.65 -17.54 -16.55
N ALA A 305 38.50 -16.32 -17.08
CA ALA A 305 38.08 -16.09 -18.45
C ALA A 305 38.88 -14.95 -19.08
N SER A 306 39.56 -15.24 -20.19
CA SER A 306 40.30 -14.26 -20.96
C SER A 306 39.45 -13.70 -22.10
N ALA A 307 39.79 -12.50 -22.55
CA ALA A 307 39.19 -11.96 -23.75
C ALA A 307 39.37 -12.93 -24.94
N GLY A 308 38.36 -13.04 -25.80
CA GLY A 308 38.37 -13.92 -26.98
C GLY A 308 37.72 -15.26 -26.75
N THR A 309 37.17 -15.44 -25.56
CA THR A 309 36.36 -16.58 -25.18
C THR A 309 34.94 -16.14 -24.94
N GLY A 310 34.02 -17.06 -24.68
CA GLY A 310 32.66 -16.72 -24.31
C GLY A 310 31.80 -17.94 -24.04
N ILE A 311 30.57 -17.66 -23.63
CA ILE A 311 29.48 -18.64 -23.56
C ILE A 311 28.54 -18.41 -24.75
N TYR A 312 27.89 -19.47 -25.24
CA TYR A 312 27.00 -19.33 -26.38
C TYR A 312 25.79 -20.26 -26.35
N LEU A 313 24.76 -19.87 -27.11
CA LEU A 313 23.61 -20.69 -27.48
C LEU A 313 23.76 -21.13 -28.94
N GLY A 314 23.64 -22.42 -29.20
CA GLY A 314 23.87 -23.03 -30.52
C GLY A 314 22.62 -23.66 -31.13
N ASP A 315 22.63 -23.81 -32.46
CA ASP A 315 21.59 -24.50 -33.23
C ASP A 315 21.58 -26.02 -32.98
N ASP A 316 20.78 -26.78 -33.75
CA ASP A 316 20.70 -28.24 -33.59
C ASP A 316 21.94 -29.02 -34.06
N ALA A 317 22.79 -28.39 -34.87
CA ALA A 317 24.13 -28.91 -35.20
C ALA A 317 25.19 -28.48 -34.16
N GLY A 318 24.78 -27.71 -33.15
CA GLY A 318 25.64 -27.12 -32.12
C GLY A 318 26.58 -26.04 -32.64
N LYS A 319 26.26 -25.43 -33.79
CA LYS A 319 26.97 -24.25 -34.30
C LYS A 319 26.54 -23.03 -33.46
N PRO A 320 27.47 -22.15 -33.05
CA PRO A 320 27.12 -20.94 -32.30
C PRO A 320 26.17 -20.01 -33.06
N LEU A 321 25.07 -19.62 -32.42
CA LEU A 321 24.12 -18.62 -32.91
C LEU A 321 24.26 -17.29 -32.16
N TYR A 322 24.27 -17.36 -30.84
CA TYR A 322 24.30 -16.20 -29.95
C TYR A 322 25.44 -16.33 -28.97
N VAL A 323 26.34 -15.35 -28.95
CA VAL A 323 27.54 -15.41 -28.11
C VAL A 323 27.54 -14.24 -27.14
N LEU A 324 27.74 -14.55 -25.86
CA LEU A 324 28.20 -13.58 -24.87
C LEU A 324 29.72 -13.72 -24.75
N ALA A 325 30.44 -12.81 -25.39
CA ALA A 325 31.89 -12.83 -25.48
C ALA A 325 32.54 -12.08 -24.31
N VAL A 326 33.69 -12.58 -23.87
CA VAL A 326 34.60 -11.88 -23.00
C VAL A 326 35.48 -10.97 -23.86
N MET A 327 35.46 -9.69 -23.54
CA MET A 327 36.19 -8.62 -24.19
C MET A 327 37.26 -8.08 -23.23
N ARG A 328 38.26 -7.39 -23.76
CA ARG A 328 39.27 -6.67 -22.98
C ARG A 328 38.95 -5.18 -22.99
N ASP A 329 38.82 -4.57 -21.81
CA ASP A 329 38.70 -3.12 -21.74
C ASP A 329 40.01 -2.43 -22.18
N GLN A 330 39.91 -1.40 -23.03
CA GLN A 330 41.08 -0.73 -23.59
C GLN A 330 41.86 0.07 -22.55
N ARG A 331 41.17 0.61 -21.53
CA ARG A 331 41.77 1.49 -20.53
C ARG A 331 42.36 0.73 -19.35
N THR A 332 41.58 -0.19 -18.80
CA THR A 332 41.91 -0.94 -17.57
C THR A 332 42.50 -2.32 -17.86
N ARG A 333 42.38 -2.82 -19.10
CA ARG A 333 42.73 -4.18 -19.50
C ARG A 333 41.95 -5.29 -18.78
N MET A 334 40.93 -4.94 -17.99
CA MET A 334 40.08 -5.89 -17.28
C MET A 334 39.12 -6.61 -18.25
N PRO A 335 38.74 -7.85 -17.94
CA PRO A 335 37.75 -8.57 -18.72
C PRO A 335 36.34 -8.01 -18.51
N THR A 336 35.59 -7.87 -19.59
CA THR A 336 34.21 -7.36 -19.63
C THR A 336 33.37 -8.25 -20.55
N VAL A 337 32.04 -8.24 -20.43
CA VAL A 337 31.18 -9.07 -21.29
C VAL A 337 30.32 -8.25 -22.25
N GLN A 338 30.14 -8.76 -23.47
CA GLN A 338 29.24 -8.17 -24.46
C GLN A 338 28.66 -9.24 -25.39
N PHE A 339 27.43 -9.04 -25.87
CA PHE A 339 26.90 -9.84 -26.97
C PHE A 339 27.68 -9.58 -28.26
N GLN A 340 28.07 -10.66 -28.94
CA GLN A 340 28.86 -10.63 -30.17
C GLN A 340 28.31 -11.60 -31.21
N ARG A 341 28.67 -11.37 -32.48
CA ARG A 341 28.39 -12.30 -33.57
C ARG A 341 29.35 -13.51 -33.50
N PRO A 342 28.94 -14.71 -33.92
CA PRO A 342 29.82 -15.88 -33.99
C PRO A 342 31.08 -15.68 -34.84
N GLU A 343 31.05 -14.75 -35.79
CA GLU A 343 32.16 -14.42 -36.70
C GLU A 343 32.97 -13.19 -36.26
N ALA A 344 32.79 -12.71 -35.02
CA ALA A 344 33.52 -11.55 -34.50
C ALA A 344 35.04 -11.77 -34.54
N SER A 345 35.78 -10.71 -34.85
CA SER A 345 37.25 -10.71 -34.96
C SER A 345 37.93 -9.65 -34.10
N SER A 346 37.16 -8.85 -33.37
CA SER A 346 37.65 -7.83 -32.46
C SER A 346 37.01 -8.00 -31.10
N PHE A 347 37.82 -7.88 -30.06
CA PHE A 347 37.46 -8.21 -28.68
C PHE A 347 38.01 -7.18 -27.70
N GLU A 348 38.18 -5.95 -28.16
CA GLU A 348 38.47 -4.80 -27.31
C GLU A 348 37.26 -3.87 -27.23
N MET A 349 37.05 -3.26 -26.06
CA MET A 349 35.96 -2.29 -25.81
C MET A 349 36.50 -1.14 -24.96
N GLY A 350 36.03 0.09 -25.16
CA GLY A 350 36.30 1.20 -24.23
C GLY A 350 35.15 1.37 -23.24
N ALA A 351 35.32 0.90 -22.00
CA ALA A 351 34.37 1.11 -20.91
C ALA A 351 34.86 2.20 -19.95
N ASP A 352 34.10 3.29 -19.81
CA ASP A 352 34.37 4.35 -18.84
C ASP A 352 33.40 4.27 -17.66
N LEU A 353 33.89 3.74 -16.53
CA LEU A 353 33.21 3.70 -15.22
C LEU A 353 32.78 5.07 -14.67
N ASN A 354 33.23 6.17 -15.28
CA ASN A 354 32.74 7.50 -14.90
C ASN A 354 31.48 7.91 -15.65
N GLN A 355 31.16 7.25 -16.78
CA GLN A 355 30.06 7.62 -17.65
C GLN A 355 28.94 6.58 -17.65
N LEU A 356 29.31 5.29 -17.66
CA LEU A 356 28.38 4.19 -17.88
C LEU A 356 28.71 3.01 -16.96
N GLN A 357 27.70 2.21 -16.65
CA GLN A 357 27.90 0.91 -16.01
C GLN A 357 28.76 0.01 -16.91
N ALA A 358 29.94 -0.38 -16.42
CA ALA A 358 30.84 -1.27 -17.12
C ALA A 358 30.58 -2.73 -16.70
N PRO A 359 30.31 -3.67 -17.62
CA PRO A 359 30.00 -5.05 -17.28
C PRO A 359 31.29 -5.87 -17.03
N PHE A 360 32.17 -5.36 -16.17
CA PHE A 360 33.39 -6.06 -15.77
C PHE A 360 33.07 -7.38 -15.10
N ILE A 361 33.84 -8.41 -15.40
CA ILE A 361 33.73 -9.72 -14.77
C ILE A 361 35.03 -10.05 -14.03
N GLY A 362 34.95 -10.92 -13.03
CA GLY A 362 36.12 -11.45 -12.34
C GLY A 362 36.06 -12.96 -12.15
N THR A 363 37.04 -13.54 -11.47
CA THR A 363 37.02 -14.97 -11.15
C THR A 363 35.80 -15.33 -10.30
N GLY A 364 35.16 -16.46 -10.60
CA GLY A 364 33.95 -16.92 -9.91
C GLY A 364 32.70 -16.09 -10.25
N GLN A 365 32.64 -15.48 -11.44
CA GLN A 365 31.51 -14.66 -11.88
C GLN A 365 30.29 -15.54 -12.17
N TRP A 366 29.15 -15.19 -11.59
CA TRP A 366 27.87 -15.77 -12.00
C TRP A 366 27.25 -14.97 -13.13
N LEU A 367 26.84 -15.67 -14.19
CA LEU A 367 26.11 -15.13 -15.32
C LEU A 367 24.88 -15.97 -15.59
N ARG A 368 23.81 -15.33 -16.04
CA ARG A 368 22.55 -15.99 -16.37
C ARG A 368 22.04 -15.48 -17.69
N LEU A 369 21.56 -16.39 -18.54
CA LEU A 369 20.93 -16.11 -19.82
C LEU A 369 19.51 -16.65 -19.85
N VAL A 370 18.62 -15.89 -20.48
CA VAL A 370 17.22 -16.27 -20.75
C VAL A 370 16.91 -15.77 -22.15
N ALA A 371 16.40 -16.68 -22.98
CA ALA A 371 15.97 -16.38 -24.33
C ALA A 371 14.45 -16.50 -24.42
N GLY A 372 13.80 -15.50 -25.02
CA GLY A 372 12.35 -15.45 -25.14
C GLY A 372 11.88 -14.26 -25.96
N SER A 373 10.76 -14.43 -26.67
CA SER A 373 10.10 -13.39 -27.46
C SER A 373 11.06 -12.53 -28.30
N GLY A 374 11.95 -13.17 -29.07
CA GLY A 374 12.88 -12.49 -29.97
C GLY A 374 14.02 -11.74 -29.26
N THR A 375 14.23 -12.01 -27.97
CA THR A 375 15.28 -11.39 -27.15
C THR A 375 16.10 -12.40 -26.36
N ILE A 376 17.35 -12.04 -26.07
CA ILE A 376 18.19 -12.69 -25.06
C ILE A 376 18.61 -11.64 -24.03
N LYS A 377 18.35 -11.95 -22.76
CA LYS A 377 18.70 -11.09 -21.63
C LYS A 377 19.85 -11.72 -20.86
N CYS A 378 20.67 -10.88 -20.24
CA CYS A 378 21.82 -11.31 -19.44
C CYS A 378 21.75 -10.70 -18.04
N TRP A 379 21.96 -11.54 -17.03
CA TRP A 379 22.04 -11.15 -15.62
C TRP A 379 23.38 -11.56 -15.02
N THR A 380 23.74 -10.88 -13.93
CA THR A 380 24.91 -11.14 -13.10
C THR A 380 24.48 -11.35 -11.65
N SER A 381 25.32 -12.05 -10.89
CA SER A 381 25.17 -12.22 -9.46
C SER A 381 26.53 -12.35 -8.76
N GLY A 382 26.61 -11.88 -7.51
CA GLY A 382 27.77 -12.11 -6.64
C GLY A 382 27.72 -13.43 -5.89
N ASP A 383 26.52 -13.94 -5.60
CA ASP A 383 26.27 -15.12 -4.75
C ASP A 383 25.56 -16.28 -5.48
N GLY A 384 25.10 -16.05 -6.71
CA GLY A 384 24.30 -17.00 -7.49
C GLY A 384 22.82 -17.06 -7.10
N ILE A 385 22.38 -16.20 -6.17
CA ILE A 385 21.02 -16.17 -5.61
C ILE A 385 20.33 -14.87 -6.02
N ASN A 386 20.99 -13.74 -5.81
CA ASN A 386 20.47 -12.41 -6.12
C ASN A 386 20.89 -12.01 -7.52
N TRP A 387 19.94 -11.99 -8.47
CA TRP A 387 20.19 -11.74 -9.89
C TRP A 387 19.80 -10.34 -10.31
N SER A 388 20.64 -9.71 -11.14
CA SER A 388 20.40 -8.37 -11.65
C SER A 388 20.95 -8.17 -13.06
N ARG A 389 20.39 -7.22 -13.81
CA ARG A 389 20.71 -6.99 -15.22
C ARG A 389 22.14 -6.49 -15.38
N VAL A 390 22.88 -7.09 -16.30
CA VAL A 390 24.25 -6.66 -16.66
C VAL A 390 24.32 -5.87 -17.97
N LEU A 391 23.51 -6.26 -18.96
CA LEU A 391 23.50 -5.70 -20.31
C LEU A 391 22.09 -5.35 -20.75
N ASP A 392 21.99 -4.48 -21.74
CA ASP A 392 20.76 -4.35 -22.52
C ASP A 392 20.45 -5.66 -23.26
N PRO A 393 19.16 -6.02 -23.43
CA PRO A 393 18.78 -7.25 -24.10
C PRO A 393 19.27 -7.26 -25.55
N LEU A 394 19.82 -8.39 -25.99
CA LEU A 394 20.04 -8.63 -27.41
C LEU A 394 18.67 -8.85 -28.07
N ARG A 395 18.28 -7.97 -28.99
CA ARG A 395 16.98 -8.01 -29.68
C ARG A 395 17.14 -8.51 -31.11
N GLY A 396 16.02 -8.92 -31.72
CA GLY A 396 15.99 -9.42 -33.10
C GLY A 396 16.55 -10.84 -33.25
N VAL A 397 16.55 -11.59 -32.15
CA VAL A 397 16.97 -12.99 -32.07
C VAL A 397 16.00 -13.85 -32.87
N ARG A 398 16.54 -14.71 -33.75
CA ARG A 398 15.81 -15.66 -34.61
C ARG A 398 16.47 -17.04 -34.62
N GLY A 399 15.66 -18.08 -34.78
CA GLY A 399 16.16 -19.45 -34.92
C GLY A 399 16.18 -20.20 -33.58
N ALA A 400 15.74 -21.44 -33.64
CA ALA A 400 15.72 -22.33 -32.49
C ALA A 400 17.16 -22.68 -32.07
N TRP A 401 17.40 -22.65 -30.77
CA TRP A 401 18.65 -23.09 -30.16
C TRP A 401 18.37 -24.35 -29.35
N SER A 402 19.31 -25.28 -29.33
CA SER A 402 19.21 -26.54 -28.59
C SER A 402 20.52 -26.96 -27.93
N HIS A 403 21.59 -26.18 -28.09
CA HIS A 403 22.88 -26.40 -27.46
C HIS A 403 23.30 -25.20 -26.61
N VAL A 404 24.06 -25.48 -25.56
CA VAL A 404 24.74 -24.48 -24.74
C VAL A 404 26.21 -24.85 -24.63
N GLY A 405 27.10 -23.87 -24.68
CA GLY A 405 28.52 -24.18 -24.70
C GLY A 405 29.48 -23.03 -24.46
N LEU A 406 30.77 -23.35 -24.63
CA LEU A 406 31.90 -22.44 -24.56
C LEU A 406 32.49 -22.24 -25.96
N ILE A 407 32.82 -21.00 -26.30
CA ILE A 407 33.45 -20.64 -27.56
C ILE A 407 34.79 -19.95 -27.31
N SER A 408 35.72 -20.18 -28.23
CA SER A 408 37.06 -19.62 -28.25
C SER A 408 37.34 -19.11 -29.66
N PHE A 409 37.33 -17.79 -29.84
CA PHE A 409 37.44 -17.11 -31.13
C PHE A 409 38.87 -17.01 -31.63
N LYS A 410 39.09 -17.04 -32.95
CA LYS A 410 40.40 -16.74 -33.52
C LYS A 410 40.90 -15.36 -33.09
N TRP A 411 42.01 -15.33 -32.35
CA TRP A 411 42.66 -14.10 -31.89
C TRP A 411 44.17 -14.31 -31.70
N ASN A 412 44.94 -13.22 -31.73
CA ASN A 412 46.40 -13.17 -31.68
C ASN A 412 47.00 -13.52 -30.31
N ASP A 413 46.20 -13.41 -29.24
CA ASP A 413 46.60 -13.77 -27.88
C ASP A 413 46.17 -15.20 -27.54
N PRO A 414 46.91 -15.90 -26.65
CA PRO A 414 46.43 -17.14 -26.08
C PRO A 414 45.18 -16.86 -25.24
N ARG A 415 44.25 -17.81 -25.21
CA ARG A 415 42.92 -17.59 -24.64
C ARG A 415 42.43 -18.81 -23.88
N ARG A 416 41.76 -18.56 -22.76
CA ARG A 416 41.31 -19.58 -21.81
C ARG A 416 39.99 -19.17 -21.17
N ILE A 417 39.09 -20.12 -21.03
CA ILE A 417 37.86 -19.98 -20.23
C ILE A 417 37.63 -21.24 -19.40
N VAL A 418 37.31 -21.05 -18.13
CA VAL A 418 36.97 -22.10 -17.18
C VAL A 418 35.50 -21.98 -16.80
N LEU A 419 34.76 -23.08 -16.90
CA LEU A 419 33.37 -23.19 -16.47
C LEU A 419 33.29 -24.05 -15.21
N GLU A 420 33.05 -23.40 -14.08
CA GLU A 420 32.95 -24.04 -12.76
C GLU A 420 31.57 -24.66 -12.54
N ARG A 421 30.51 -24.00 -13.02
CA ARG A 421 29.13 -24.51 -12.93
C ARG A 421 28.31 -24.15 -14.17
N LEU A 422 27.44 -25.07 -14.55
CA LEU A 422 26.38 -24.89 -15.54
C LEU A 422 25.08 -25.38 -14.89
N ARG A 423 23.97 -24.67 -15.07
CA ARG A 423 22.62 -25.09 -14.66
C ARG A 423 21.62 -24.60 -15.71
N VAL A 424 20.77 -25.48 -16.19
CA VAL A 424 19.68 -25.21 -17.14
C VAL A 424 18.37 -25.60 -16.47
N THR A 425 17.52 -24.63 -16.21
CA THR A 425 16.25 -24.79 -15.49
C THR A 425 15.10 -24.35 -16.38
N GLU A 426 14.07 -25.18 -16.52
CA GLU A 426 12.86 -24.82 -17.27
C GLU A 426 11.94 -23.94 -16.42
N PHE A 427 11.30 -22.96 -17.05
CA PHE A 427 10.28 -22.13 -16.42
C PHE A 427 8.99 -22.92 -16.16
N GLN A 428 8.94 -23.61 -15.01
CA GLN A 428 7.87 -24.56 -14.68
C GLN A 428 6.47 -23.92 -14.66
N GLU A 429 6.33 -22.67 -14.22
CA GLU A 429 5.03 -22.02 -14.10
C GLU A 429 4.43 -21.70 -15.47
N LEU A 430 5.29 -21.35 -16.44
CA LEU A 430 4.88 -21.19 -17.84
C LEU A 430 4.64 -22.56 -18.51
N ALA A 431 5.54 -23.53 -18.27
CA ALA A 431 5.40 -24.88 -18.82
C ALA A 431 4.11 -25.56 -18.34
N ALA A 432 3.60 -25.23 -17.15
CA ALA A 432 2.36 -25.77 -16.61
C ALA A 432 1.08 -25.33 -17.34
N PHE A 433 1.14 -24.39 -18.29
CA PHE A 433 -0.02 -24.00 -19.11
C PHE A 433 -0.32 -24.97 -20.26
N SER A 434 0.59 -25.88 -20.58
CA SER A 434 0.39 -26.87 -21.63
C SER A 434 0.62 -28.29 -21.13
N ASP A 435 -0.16 -29.22 -21.68
CA ASP A 435 0.14 -30.64 -21.54
C ASP A 435 1.29 -31.01 -22.48
N ARG A 436 2.38 -31.53 -21.91
CA ARG A 436 3.55 -31.98 -22.66
C ARG A 436 3.25 -33.07 -23.67
N GLN A 437 2.27 -33.93 -23.43
CA GLN A 437 1.88 -34.94 -24.42
C GLN A 437 1.29 -34.28 -25.67
N LEU A 438 0.50 -33.22 -25.49
CA LEU A 438 -0.04 -32.44 -26.60
C LEU A 438 1.05 -31.66 -27.33
N GLU A 439 2.00 -31.10 -26.60
CA GLU A 439 3.15 -30.39 -27.18
C GLU A 439 3.95 -31.24 -28.18
N THR A 440 4.16 -32.53 -27.89
CA THR A 440 4.87 -33.44 -28.82
C THR A 440 4.11 -33.72 -30.12
N ARG A 441 2.82 -33.44 -30.16
CA ARG A 441 1.95 -33.63 -31.33
C ARG A 441 1.86 -32.38 -32.20
N VAL A 442 2.37 -31.23 -31.74
CA VAL A 442 2.34 -29.97 -32.49
C VAL A 442 3.25 -30.08 -33.73
N PRO A 443 2.71 -29.90 -34.95
CA PRO A 443 3.51 -30.02 -36.16
C PRO A 443 4.40 -28.78 -36.35
N ASP A 444 5.58 -28.99 -36.95
CA ASP A 444 6.55 -27.93 -37.26
C ASP A 444 5.98 -26.81 -38.14
N THR A 445 4.94 -27.09 -38.93
CA THR A 445 4.26 -26.08 -39.78
C THR A 445 3.58 -24.98 -38.95
N VAL A 446 3.17 -25.26 -37.72
CA VAL A 446 2.64 -24.24 -36.79
C VAL A 446 3.76 -23.31 -36.34
N ILE A 447 4.91 -23.90 -36.01
CA ILE A 447 6.10 -23.25 -35.41
C ILE A 447 6.85 -22.41 -36.45
N ASN A 448 7.14 -22.97 -37.62
CA ASN A 448 8.04 -22.40 -38.63
C ASN A 448 7.32 -21.54 -39.69
N GLY A 449 6.07 -21.15 -39.46
CA GLY A 449 5.28 -20.35 -40.39
C GLY A 449 5.43 -18.82 -40.21
N ASP A 450 4.62 -18.04 -40.93
CA ASP A 450 4.56 -16.58 -40.79
C ASP A 450 4.35 -16.17 -39.32
N ALA A 451 5.20 -15.25 -38.84
CA ALA A 451 5.21 -14.73 -37.48
C ALA A 451 4.02 -13.79 -37.18
N ASN A 452 3.19 -13.45 -38.17
CA ASN A 452 2.00 -12.64 -37.96
C ASN A 452 0.94 -13.37 -37.07
N PRO A 453 0.43 -12.77 -35.98
CA PRO A 453 -0.50 -13.45 -35.06
C PRO A 453 -1.77 -14.05 -35.71
N PRO A 454 -2.50 -13.38 -36.62
CA PRO A 454 -3.66 -13.97 -37.30
C PRO A 454 -3.29 -15.18 -38.18
N ALA A 455 -2.12 -15.14 -38.84
CA ALA A 455 -1.64 -16.26 -39.64
C ALA A 455 -1.30 -17.45 -38.74
N TRP A 456 -0.68 -17.21 -37.58
CA TRP A 456 -0.41 -18.25 -36.58
C TRP A 456 -1.72 -18.88 -36.07
N GLN A 457 -2.73 -18.08 -35.70
CA GLN A 457 -4.03 -18.59 -35.23
C GLN A 457 -4.72 -19.48 -36.29
N SER A 458 -4.63 -19.09 -37.56
CA SER A 458 -5.18 -19.88 -38.67
C SER A 458 -4.51 -21.25 -38.76
N ARG A 459 -3.17 -21.31 -38.60
CA ARG A 459 -2.43 -22.57 -38.60
C ARG A 459 -2.76 -23.45 -37.39
N VAL A 460 -2.93 -22.86 -36.21
CA VAL A 460 -3.35 -23.61 -35.00
C VAL A 460 -4.72 -24.24 -35.18
N THR A 461 -5.65 -23.51 -35.79
CA THR A 461 -7.00 -24.03 -36.06
C THR A 461 -6.96 -25.14 -37.11
N ALA A 462 -6.18 -24.95 -38.18
CA ALA A 462 -6.03 -25.95 -39.23
C ALA A 462 -5.28 -27.21 -38.78
N SER A 463 -4.43 -27.11 -37.75
CA SER A 463 -3.66 -28.24 -37.22
C SER A 463 -4.36 -28.99 -36.08
N LEU A 464 -5.57 -28.57 -35.67
CA LEU A 464 -6.30 -29.14 -34.55
C LEU A 464 -6.56 -30.65 -34.77
N PRO A 465 -6.02 -31.54 -33.92
CA PRO A 465 -6.26 -32.96 -34.04
C PRO A 465 -7.71 -33.30 -33.68
N ALA A 466 -8.27 -34.32 -34.35
CA ALA A 466 -9.62 -34.80 -34.04
C ALA A 466 -9.73 -35.25 -32.57
N GLY A 467 -10.82 -34.83 -31.91
CA GLY A 467 -11.13 -35.21 -30.52
C GLY A 467 -10.38 -34.42 -29.44
N ILE A 468 -9.62 -33.38 -29.79
CA ILE A 468 -8.95 -32.49 -28.82
C ILE A 468 -9.65 -31.13 -28.83
N ASP A 469 -9.88 -30.58 -27.65
CA ASP A 469 -10.44 -29.24 -27.50
C ASP A 469 -9.45 -28.15 -27.96
N LEU A 470 -9.98 -27.09 -28.57
CA LEU A 470 -9.17 -26.02 -29.14
C LEU A 470 -8.31 -25.29 -28.09
N ALA A 471 -8.80 -25.09 -26.87
CA ALA A 471 -8.09 -24.36 -25.82
C ALA A 471 -6.77 -25.04 -25.39
N PRO A 472 -6.77 -26.31 -24.91
CA PRO A 472 -5.54 -27.00 -24.56
C PRO A 472 -4.61 -27.22 -25.77
N TRP A 473 -5.17 -27.41 -26.98
CA TRP A 473 -4.36 -27.47 -28.21
C TRP A 473 -3.66 -26.15 -28.51
N ARG A 474 -4.37 -25.02 -28.38
CA ARG A 474 -3.81 -23.68 -28.60
C ARG A 474 -2.71 -23.37 -27.59
N ALA A 475 -2.87 -23.76 -26.32
CA ALA A 475 -1.85 -23.61 -25.29
C ALA A 475 -0.58 -24.42 -25.64
N ALA A 476 -0.75 -25.69 -26.04
CA ALA A 476 0.37 -26.53 -26.49
C ALA A 476 1.09 -25.92 -27.71
N CYS A 477 0.34 -25.43 -28.70
CA CYS A 477 0.90 -24.72 -29.86
C CYS A 477 1.66 -23.45 -29.45
N ALA A 478 1.12 -22.67 -28.50
CA ALA A 478 1.74 -21.45 -28.02
C ALA A 478 3.07 -21.74 -27.32
N MET A 479 3.11 -22.71 -26.41
CA MET A 479 4.33 -23.08 -25.68
C MET A 479 5.41 -23.67 -26.59
N ARG A 480 5.03 -24.51 -27.56
CA ARG A 480 5.96 -25.01 -28.59
C ARG A 480 6.50 -23.89 -29.47
N THR A 481 5.65 -22.94 -29.87
CA THR A 481 6.08 -21.79 -30.66
C THR A 481 7.02 -20.90 -29.84
N LEU A 482 6.70 -20.57 -28.59
CA LEU A 482 7.54 -19.78 -27.69
C LEU A 482 8.91 -20.41 -27.46
N SER A 483 8.97 -21.73 -27.33
CA SER A 483 10.22 -22.49 -27.15
C SER A 483 11.19 -22.38 -28.33
N SER A 484 10.72 -21.94 -29.51
CA SER A 484 11.56 -21.64 -30.68
C SER A 484 12.13 -20.21 -30.70
N VAL A 485 11.80 -19.40 -29.68
CA VAL A 485 12.12 -17.97 -29.58
C VAL A 485 11.60 -17.19 -30.81
N PRO A 486 10.27 -17.09 -30.98
CA PRO A 486 9.68 -16.41 -32.11
C PRO A 486 9.96 -14.90 -32.03
N ALA A 487 9.83 -14.18 -33.14
CA ALA A 487 9.99 -12.72 -33.15
C ALA A 487 9.05 -12.04 -32.13
N SER A 488 9.50 -10.91 -31.55
CA SER A 488 8.80 -10.23 -30.45
C SER A 488 7.30 -10.01 -30.66
N PRO A 489 6.80 -9.60 -31.85
CA PRO A 489 5.36 -9.42 -32.06
C PRO A 489 4.54 -10.70 -31.82
N LEU A 490 5.02 -11.86 -32.28
CA LEU A 490 4.36 -13.13 -32.04
C LEU A 490 4.57 -13.60 -30.61
N GLY A 491 5.82 -13.53 -30.10
CA GLY A 491 6.14 -13.98 -28.75
C GLY A 491 5.34 -13.24 -27.69
N ASN A 492 5.28 -11.90 -27.76
CA ASN A 492 4.49 -11.09 -26.84
C ASN A 492 2.99 -11.37 -27.01
N PHE A 493 2.50 -11.56 -28.24
CA PHE A 493 1.10 -11.95 -28.47
C PHE A 493 0.74 -13.26 -27.75
N LEU A 494 1.60 -14.28 -27.83
CA LEU A 494 1.39 -15.57 -27.17
C LEU A 494 1.46 -15.44 -25.64
N LEU A 495 2.44 -14.70 -25.12
CA LEU A 495 2.57 -14.43 -23.68
C LEU A 495 1.37 -13.65 -23.14
N ASN A 496 0.84 -12.67 -23.88
CA ASN A 496 -0.36 -11.95 -23.49
C ASN A 496 -1.56 -12.90 -23.33
N GLY A 497 -1.75 -13.84 -24.25
CA GLY A 497 -2.80 -14.86 -24.13
C GLY A 497 -2.65 -15.72 -22.87
N ILE A 498 -1.43 -16.15 -22.54
CA ILE A 498 -1.13 -16.91 -21.31
C ILE A 498 -1.42 -16.05 -20.06
N LEU A 499 -1.05 -14.78 -20.06
CA LEU A 499 -1.27 -13.87 -18.94
C LEU A 499 -2.75 -13.52 -18.74
N GLU A 500 -3.52 -13.38 -19.82
CA GLU A 500 -4.97 -13.21 -19.78
C GLU A 500 -5.65 -14.45 -19.18
N GLU A 501 -5.24 -15.65 -19.59
CA GLU A 501 -5.74 -16.91 -19.01
C GLU A 501 -5.35 -17.02 -17.53
N ASN A 502 -4.09 -16.70 -17.18
CA ASN A 502 -3.60 -16.70 -15.81
C ASN A 502 -4.43 -15.81 -14.88
N ALA A 503 -4.84 -14.64 -15.34
CA ALA A 503 -5.66 -13.71 -14.57
C ALA A 503 -7.06 -14.28 -14.24
N ALA A 504 -7.57 -15.21 -15.06
CA ALA A 504 -8.86 -15.86 -14.86
C ALA A 504 -8.79 -17.17 -14.06
N ARG A 505 -7.61 -17.77 -13.91
CA ARG A 505 -7.44 -19.07 -13.22
C ARG A 505 -7.86 -19.02 -11.75
N PRO A 506 -8.58 -20.04 -11.24
CA PRO A 506 -8.98 -20.14 -9.83
C PRO A 506 -7.83 -20.68 -8.95
N VAL A 507 -6.66 -20.04 -9.04
CA VAL A 507 -5.45 -20.39 -8.28
C VAL A 507 -5.08 -19.25 -7.32
N SER A 508 -4.15 -19.50 -6.40
CA SER A 508 -3.73 -18.51 -5.42
C SER A 508 -3.07 -17.28 -6.07
N ALA A 509 -3.09 -16.15 -5.37
CA ALA A 509 -2.39 -14.93 -5.77
C ALA A 509 -0.90 -15.17 -6.07
N LEU A 510 -0.26 -16.01 -5.24
CA LEU A 510 1.16 -16.32 -5.34
C LEU A 510 1.47 -17.10 -6.62
N GLU A 511 0.63 -18.07 -6.98
CA GLU A 511 0.77 -18.82 -8.24
C GLU A 511 0.57 -17.92 -9.45
N ARG A 512 -0.47 -17.05 -9.44
CA ARG A 512 -0.67 -16.09 -10.53
C ARG A 512 0.54 -15.16 -10.70
N LEU A 513 1.11 -14.68 -9.59
CA LEU A 513 2.29 -13.83 -9.60
C LEU A 513 3.55 -14.56 -10.10
N ALA A 514 3.72 -15.82 -9.72
CA ALA A 514 4.86 -16.63 -10.17
C ALA A 514 4.89 -16.79 -11.70
N VAL A 515 3.73 -17.05 -12.30
CA VAL A 515 3.55 -17.08 -13.78
C VAL A 515 3.90 -15.71 -14.38
N LEU A 516 3.36 -14.63 -13.82
CA LEU A 516 3.56 -13.28 -14.32
C LEU A 516 5.05 -12.87 -14.30
N ASN A 517 5.78 -13.23 -13.24
CA ASN A 517 7.22 -12.97 -13.14
C ASN A 517 8.03 -13.81 -14.13
N GLN A 518 7.71 -15.10 -14.33
CA GLN A 518 8.38 -15.90 -15.36
C GLN A 518 8.09 -15.40 -16.78
N ALA A 519 6.85 -14.95 -17.05
CA ALA A 519 6.53 -14.31 -18.32
C ALA A 519 7.35 -13.04 -18.52
N ALA A 520 7.50 -12.18 -17.51
CA ALA A 520 8.31 -10.97 -17.58
C ALA A 520 9.79 -11.24 -17.90
N GLU A 521 10.36 -12.36 -17.42
CA GLU A 521 11.72 -12.80 -17.75
C GLU A 521 11.90 -13.07 -19.27
N VAL A 522 10.87 -13.58 -19.96
CA VAL A 522 10.93 -13.91 -21.41
C VAL A 522 10.27 -12.87 -22.33
N TYR A 523 9.52 -11.91 -21.78
CA TYR A 523 8.79 -10.88 -22.54
C TYR A 523 9.73 -9.81 -23.10
N ASP A 524 9.52 -9.36 -24.35
CA ASP A 524 10.23 -8.18 -24.90
C ASP A 524 9.47 -6.91 -24.50
N ALA A 525 9.89 -6.29 -23.39
CA ALA A 525 9.31 -5.08 -22.84
C ALA A 525 10.15 -3.83 -23.14
N TRP A 526 11.07 -3.89 -24.12
CA TRP A 526 12.04 -2.82 -24.33
C TRP A 526 11.40 -1.46 -24.65
N ASP A 527 10.34 -1.49 -25.45
CA ASP A 527 9.61 -0.33 -25.92
C ASP A 527 8.46 0.05 -24.98
N TYR A 528 8.10 1.33 -24.93
CA TYR A 528 7.10 1.88 -23.99
C TYR A 528 5.74 1.14 -24.04
N GLN A 529 5.21 0.88 -25.25
CA GLN A 529 3.90 0.24 -25.42
C GLN A 529 3.85 -1.17 -24.83
N GLU A 530 4.91 -1.95 -25.06
CA GLU A 530 5.02 -3.32 -24.60
C GLU A 530 5.27 -3.39 -23.09
N CYS A 531 6.10 -2.48 -22.57
CA CYS A 531 6.29 -2.33 -21.13
C CYS A 531 4.99 -1.96 -20.41
N PHE A 532 4.25 -0.97 -20.92
CA PHE A 532 2.98 -0.54 -20.36
C PHE A 532 1.94 -1.67 -20.34
N ARG A 533 1.89 -2.48 -21.42
CA ARG A 533 1.02 -3.66 -21.49
C ARG A 533 1.39 -4.68 -20.42
N LEU A 534 2.67 -5.03 -20.30
CA LEU A 534 3.15 -5.98 -19.29
C LEU A 534 2.87 -5.50 -17.86
N SER A 535 3.12 -4.21 -17.56
CA SER A 535 2.78 -3.63 -16.25
C SER A 535 1.28 -3.67 -15.95
N GLY A 536 0.43 -3.56 -16.98
CA GLY A 536 -1.02 -3.65 -16.84
C GLY A 536 -1.50 -4.99 -16.27
N PHE A 537 -0.79 -6.09 -16.49
CA PHE A 537 -1.13 -7.39 -15.89
C PHE A 537 -0.89 -7.43 -14.36
N TYR A 538 0.12 -6.69 -13.84
CA TYR A 538 0.30 -6.54 -12.40
C TYR A 538 -0.82 -5.69 -11.78
N GLU A 539 -1.28 -4.65 -12.48
CA GLU A 539 -2.45 -3.89 -12.05
C GLU A 539 -3.71 -4.79 -12.06
N GLN A 540 -3.90 -5.61 -13.10
CA GLN A 540 -5.00 -6.55 -13.18
C GLN A 540 -4.99 -7.57 -12.04
N LEU A 541 -3.81 -8.04 -11.62
CA LEU A 541 -3.65 -8.88 -10.42
C LEU A 541 -4.20 -8.15 -9.19
N GLY A 542 -3.79 -6.90 -8.94
CA GLY A 542 -4.31 -6.14 -7.79
C GLY A 542 -5.83 -5.90 -7.85
N ARG A 543 -6.38 -5.60 -9.03
CA ARG A 543 -7.85 -5.49 -9.23
C ARG A 543 -8.57 -6.81 -8.96
N ARG A 544 -7.94 -7.94 -9.29
CA ARG A 544 -8.49 -9.28 -9.03
C ARG A 544 -8.47 -9.57 -7.52
N LEU A 545 -7.36 -9.32 -6.84
CA LEU A 545 -7.24 -9.48 -5.39
C LEU A 545 -8.30 -8.65 -4.64
N MET A 546 -8.54 -7.43 -5.09
CA MET A 546 -9.60 -6.57 -4.55
C MET A 546 -10.99 -7.20 -4.70
N ARG A 547 -11.31 -7.81 -5.86
CA ARG A 547 -12.59 -8.52 -6.07
C ARG A 547 -12.71 -9.79 -5.25
N GLU A 548 -11.59 -10.42 -4.93
CA GLU A 548 -11.50 -11.62 -4.08
C GLU A 548 -11.53 -11.28 -2.58
N GLY A 549 -11.58 -9.99 -2.22
CA GLY A 549 -11.66 -9.54 -0.82
C GLY A 549 -10.30 -9.54 -0.10
N ASP A 550 -9.18 -9.58 -0.83
CA ASP A 550 -7.85 -9.44 -0.25
C ASP A 550 -7.71 -8.06 0.43
N ARG A 551 -7.03 -8.03 1.58
CA ARG A 551 -6.86 -6.81 2.39
C ARG A 551 -5.67 -5.95 1.95
N GLU A 552 -4.81 -6.49 1.08
CA GLU A 552 -3.55 -5.91 0.61
C GLU A 552 -3.38 -5.90 -0.93
N PRO A 553 -4.43 -5.59 -1.71
CA PRO A 553 -4.38 -5.72 -3.16
C PRO A 553 -3.35 -4.78 -3.80
N TRP A 554 -3.21 -3.55 -3.30
CA TRP A 554 -2.23 -2.59 -3.79
C TRP A 554 -0.83 -2.95 -3.29
N THR A 555 -0.71 -3.27 -2.00
CA THR A 555 0.57 -3.63 -1.38
C THR A 555 1.23 -4.80 -2.12
N LYS A 556 0.49 -5.89 -2.37
CA LYS A 556 0.99 -7.09 -3.06
C LYS A 556 1.31 -6.82 -4.53
N ALA A 557 0.40 -6.17 -5.26
CA ALA A 557 0.57 -5.93 -6.69
C ALA A 557 1.70 -4.92 -6.98
N THR A 558 1.82 -3.86 -6.18
CA THR A 558 2.82 -2.80 -6.39
C THR A 558 4.22 -3.26 -6.00
N SER A 559 4.37 -3.97 -4.87
CA SER A 559 5.66 -4.58 -4.51
C SER A 559 6.11 -5.56 -5.59
N ALA A 560 5.20 -6.41 -6.07
CA ALA A 560 5.48 -7.32 -7.18
C ALA A 560 5.90 -6.61 -8.47
N LEU A 561 5.26 -5.49 -8.83
CA LEU A 561 5.57 -4.73 -10.05
C LEU A 561 6.91 -3.97 -9.93
N LEU A 562 7.20 -3.43 -8.74
CA LEU A 562 8.47 -2.75 -8.47
C LEU A 562 9.64 -3.72 -8.63
N ASP A 563 9.53 -4.91 -8.05
CA ASP A 563 10.56 -5.96 -8.09
C ASP A 563 10.52 -6.83 -9.37
N ALA A 564 9.61 -6.54 -10.30
CA ALA A 564 9.41 -7.35 -11.49
C ALA A 564 10.66 -7.35 -12.41
N PRO A 565 11.03 -8.50 -13.01
CA PRO A 565 12.20 -8.64 -13.89
C PRO A 565 11.98 -8.06 -15.30
N ILE A 566 11.33 -6.91 -15.38
CA ILE A 566 11.03 -6.19 -16.62
C ILE A 566 12.31 -5.52 -17.12
N CYS A 567 12.74 -5.85 -18.34
CA CYS A 567 13.84 -5.16 -19.01
C CYS A 567 13.28 -4.13 -20.01
N THR A 568 13.40 -2.85 -19.70
CA THR A 568 12.83 -1.77 -20.53
C THR A 568 13.73 -0.54 -20.58
N SER A 569 13.69 0.18 -21.70
CA SER A 569 14.26 1.54 -21.81
C SER A 569 13.28 2.62 -21.35
N ALA A 570 12.00 2.27 -21.21
CA ALA A 570 10.92 3.20 -20.97
C ALA A 570 10.69 3.48 -19.48
N LEU A 571 10.26 4.71 -19.19
CA LEU A 571 9.66 5.04 -17.90
C LEU A 571 8.16 4.73 -17.95
N PHE A 572 7.65 4.03 -16.94
CA PHE A 572 6.24 3.67 -16.85
C PHE A 572 5.72 3.86 -15.43
N GLN A 573 4.38 3.94 -15.30
CA GLN A 573 3.73 4.14 -14.02
C GLN A 573 3.68 2.84 -13.22
N VAL A 574 4.31 2.85 -12.04
CA VAL A 574 4.46 1.66 -11.18
C VAL A 574 3.48 1.65 -10.00
N ILE A 575 2.78 2.76 -9.77
CA ILE A 575 1.80 2.91 -8.68
C ILE A 575 0.41 3.13 -9.29
N PRO A 576 -0.47 2.11 -9.28
CA PRO A 576 -1.83 2.24 -9.77
C PRO A 576 -2.74 2.91 -8.73
N ASP A 577 -3.11 4.18 -8.98
CA ASP A 577 -3.92 5.01 -8.07
C ASP A 577 -5.25 4.37 -7.67
N SER A 578 -5.88 3.65 -8.60
CA SER A 578 -7.19 3.02 -8.39
C SER A 578 -7.18 1.96 -7.29
N ILE A 579 -6.10 1.17 -7.20
CA ILE A 579 -5.95 0.08 -6.24
C ILE A 579 -5.48 0.62 -4.88
N ALA A 580 -4.58 1.62 -4.90
CA ALA A 580 -4.13 2.30 -3.68
C ALA A 580 -5.32 2.91 -2.91
N GLY A 581 -6.22 3.57 -3.65
CA GLY A 581 -7.40 4.18 -3.06
C GLY A 581 -8.38 3.16 -2.49
N ALA A 582 -8.58 2.04 -3.17
CA ALA A 582 -9.44 0.97 -2.69
C ALA A 582 -8.91 0.32 -1.40
N GLU A 583 -7.60 0.03 -1.33
CA GLU A 583 -6.99 -0.55 -0.12
C GLU A 583 -7.09 0.41 1.08
N LEU A 584 -6.79 1.70 0.87
CA LEU A 584 -6.95 2.73 1.92
C LEU A 584 -8.40 2.82 2.40
N LEU A 585 -9.36 2.93 1.49
CA LEU A 585 -10.78 3.05 1.85
C LEU A 585 -11.27 1.82 2.60
N PHE A 586 -10.92 0.61 2.15
CA PHE A 586 -11.26 -0.63 2.84
C PHE A 586 -10.75 -0.61 4.29
N ARG A 587 -9.46 -0.36 4.50
CA ARG A 587 -8.84 -0.35 5.84
C ARG A 587 -9.42 0.72 6.76
N ILE A 588 -9.75 1.89 6.22
CA ILE A 588 -10.42 2.97 6.96
C ILE A 588 -11.82 2.56 7.37
N THR A 589 -12.61 1.95 6.47
CA THR A 589 -13.97 1.49 6.81
C THR A 589 -13.98 0.37 7.86
N THR A 590 -12.92 -0.43 7.91
CA THR A 590 -12.73 -1.48 8.93
C THR A 590 -11.94 -1.00 10.15
N GLU A 591 -11.67 0.30 10.28
CA GLU A 591 -10.96 0.91 11.43
C GLU A 591 -9.56 0.34 11.71
N GLU A 592 -8.86 -0.13 10.67
CA GLU A 592 -7.48 -0.64 10.81
C GLU A 592 -6.45 0.49 10.83
N TRP A 593 -6.58 1.41 11.79
CA TRP A 593 -5.84 2.68 11.79
C TRP A 593 -4.31 2.51 11.79
N THR A 594 -3.80 1.47 12.45
CA THR A 594 -2.37 1.11 12.39
C THR A 594 -1.91 0.73 10.98
N GLU A 595 -2.73 -0.03 10.25
CA GLU A 595 -2.43 -0.44 8.88
C GLU A 595 -2.65 0.70 7.88
N VAL A 596 -3.65 1.56 8.10
CA VAL A 596 -3.82 2.82 7.35
C VAL A 596 -2.57 3.67 7.47
N ARG A 597 -2.03 3.86 8.69
CA ARG A 597 -0.80 4.60 8.92
C ARG A 597 0.39 4.00 8.17
N LYS A 598 0.58 2.67 8.25
CA LYS A 598 1.65 1.97 7.52
C LYS A 598 1.53 2.16 6.01
N LEU A 599 0.32 2.01 5.46
CA LEU A 599 0.06 2.18 4.03
C LEU A 599 0.31 3.63 3.58
N CYS A 600 -0.13 4.62 4.36
CA CYS A 600 0.16 6.04 4.11
C CYS A 600 1.66 6.33 4.12
N ARG A 601 2.43 5.75 5.05
CA ARG A 601 3.90 5.90 5.08
C ARG A 601 4.56 5.28 3.84
N ARG A 602 4.12 4.10 3.41
CA ARG A 602 4.64 3.46 2.19
C ARG A 602 4.33 4.28 0.94
N LEU A 603 3.08 4.71 0.77
CA LEU A 603 2.66 5.59 -0.32
C LEU A 603 3.41 6.93 -0.29
N GLY A 604 3.61 7.50 0.90
CA GLY A 604 4.39 8.71 1.10
C GLY A 604 5.84 8.56 0.66
N LEU A 605 6.52 7.48 1.08
CA LEU A 605 7.91 7.22 0.70
C LEU A 605 8.07 7.07 -0.81
N TYR A 606 7.24 6.24 -1.46
CA TYR A 606 7.36 5.97 -2.90
C TYR A 606 6.89 7.14 -3.78
N ASN A 607 6.30 8.18 -3.19
CA ASN A 607 5.98 9.44 -3.88
C ASN A 607 6.84 10.62 -3.39
N ARG A 608 7.83 10.38 -2.52
CA ARG A 608 8.77 11.40 -2.04
C ARG A 608 10.04 11.38 -2.89
N ALA A 609 10.24 12.46 -3.63
CA ALA A 609 11.43 12.67 -4.46
C ALA A 609 12.70 12.89 -3.62
N ALA A 610 13.85 12.68 -4.25
CA ALA A 610 15.14 13.00 -3.67
C ALA A 610 15.35 14.51 -3.49
N TYR A 611 14.94 15.29 -4.50
CA TYR A 611 15.09 16.74 -4.55
C TYR A 611 14.18 17.43 -3.52
N PRO A 612 14.70 18.30 -2.65
CA PRO A 612 13.91 18.95 -1.61
C PRO A 612 12.86 19.93 -2.16
N GLU A 613 13.06 20.48 -3.36
CA GLU A 613 12.10 21.34 -4.06
C GLU A 613 10.98 20.56 -4.77
N GLN A 614 11.15 19.25 -4.99
CA GLN A 614 10.16 18.43 -5.68
C GLN A 614 9.14 17.87 -4.69
N GLY A 615 7.88 18.24 -4.88
CA GLY A 615 6.76 17.71 -4.12
C GLY A 615 6.29 16.34 -4.63
N TRP A 616 5.07 15.99 -4.24
CA TRP A 616 4.37 14.83 -4.80
C TRP A 616 4.26 14.95 -6.33
N PRO A 617 4.42 13.87 -7.11
CA PRO A 617 4.30 13.93 -8.57
C PRO A 617 2.96 14.50 -9.03
N ASP A 618 3.00 15.47 -9.94
CA ASP A 618 1.81 16.21 -10.43
C ASP A 618 0.74 15.32 -11.07
N GLN A 619 1.11 14.12 -11.54
CA GLN A 619 0.18 13.16 -12.14
C GLN A 619 -0.67 12.39 -11.13
N ARG A 620 -0.44 12.54 -9.81
CA ARG A 620 -1.13 11.76 -8.75
C ARG A 620 -1.82 12.62 -7.68
N PRO A 621 -2.56 13.69 -8.05
CA PRO A 621 -3.13 14.61 -7.06
C PRO A 621 -4.22 13.94 -6.21
N ARG A 622 -4.95 12.96 -6.77
CA ARG A 622 -6.00 12.23 -6.05
C ARG A 622 -5.42 11.35 -4.94
N THR A 623 -4.38 10.58 -5.26
CA THR A 623 -3.70 9.72 -4.28
C THR A 623 -3.07 10.54 -3.17
N LYS A 624 -2.45 11.69 -3.50
CA LYS A 624 -1.91 12.62 -2.50
C LYS A 624 -2.98 13.05 -1.49
N LEU A 625 -4.10 13.60 -1.98
CA LEU A 625 -5.19 14.07 -1.12
C LEU A 625 -5.77 12.94 -0.26
N LEU A 626 -5.92 11.75 -0.83
CA LEU A 626 -6.41 10.59 -0.09
C LEU A 626 -5.43 10.15 1.00
N VAL A 627 -4.12 10.13 0.73
CA VAL A 627 -3.08 9.79 1.73
C VAL A 627 -3.05 10.84 2.85
N GLU A 628 -3.10 12.13 2.52
CA GLU A 628 -3.15 13.22 3.52
C GLU A 628 -4.37 13.10 4.41
N TRP A 629 -5.56 12.88 3.83
CA TRP A 629 -6.79 12.64 4.57
C TRP A 629 -6.73 11.36 5.42
N ALA A 630 -6.30 10.25 4.85
CA ALA A 630 -6.22 8.96 5.52
C ALA A 630 -5.25 8.99 6.71
N ARG A 631 -4.06 9.59 6.51
CA ARG A 631 -3.05 9.76 7.54
C ARG A 631 -3.60 10.56 8.71
N ALA A 632 -4.26 11.69 8.43
CA ALA A 632 -4.77 12.55 9.48
C ALA A 632 -5.94 11.92 10.27
N ASN A 633 -6.77 11.08 9.63
CA ASN A 633 -7.76 10.27 10.36
C ASN A 633 -7.10 9.18 11.21
N ALA A 634 -6.07 8.50 10.71
CA ALA A 634 -5.34 7.50 11.47
C ALA A 634 -4.60 8.11 12.68
N GLU A 635 -3.96 9.27 12.52
CA GLU A 635 -3.34 10.03 13.61
C GLU A 635 -4.35 10.39 14.70
N ARG A 636 -5.53 10.87 14.31
CA ARG A 636 -6.62 11.18 15.24
C ARG A 636 -7.11 9.95 16.00
N ALA A 637 -7.33 8.84 15.29
CA ALA A 637 -7.88 7.63 15.87
C ALA A 637 -6.90 6.92 16.82
N LEU A 638 -5.59 6.98 16.53
CA LEU A 638 -4.56 6.37 17.38
C LEU A 638 -4.24 7.22 18.63
N GLY A 639 -4.68 8.49 18.69
CA GLY A 639 -4.52 9.35 19.87
C GLY A 639 -3.07 9.69 20.24
N GLU A 640 -2.11 9.41 19.35
CA GLU A 640 -0.69 9.60 19.61
C GLU A 640 -0.25 11.05 19.38
N LYS A 641 0.51 11.61 20.34
CA LYS A 641 1.34 12.79 20.08
C LYS A 641 2.50 12.34 19.20
N LEU A 642 2.60 12.88 17.99
CA LEU A 642 3.73 12.63 17.10
C LEU A 642 5.07 12.85 17.84
N PRO A 643 6.07 11.98 17.66
CA PRO A 643 7.44 12.26 18.09
C PRO A 643 7.93 13.56 17.43
N ASP A 644 8.76 14.33 18.12
CA ASP A 644 9.41 15.59 17.66
C ASP A 644 8.55 16.86 17.57
N GLY A 645 7.43 16.98 18.30
CA GLY A 645 6.72 18.27 18.39
C GLY A 645 6.07 18.72 17.08
N GLN A 646 5.92 17.81 16.11
CA GLN A 646 5.07 18.03 14.96
C GLN A 646 3.62 18.04 15.42
N ASN A 647 2.93 19.16 15.21
CA ASN A 647 1.50 19.23 15.46
C ASN A 647 0.80 18.16 14.59
N SER A 648 -0.16 17.44 15.19
CA SER A 648 -1.13 16.61 14.45
C SER A 648 -1.56 17.36 13.19
N THR A 649 -1.46 16.71 12.03
CA THR A 649 -1.90 17.31 10.77
C THR A 649 -3.38 17.65 10.93
N THR A 650 -3.71 18.92 11.13
CA THR A 650 -5.09 19.34 11.32
C THR A 650 -5.81 19.12 10.01
N VAL A 651 -6.68 18.10 9.95
CA VAL A 651 -7.52 17.81 8.79
C VAL A 651 -8.24 19.11 8.41
N PRO A 652 -8.07 19.63 7.18
CA PRO A 652 -8.83 20.77 6.71
C PRO A 652 -10.31 20.53 7.02
N PHE A 653 -10.98 21.51 7.61
CA PHE A 653 -12.35 21.33 8.10
C PHE A 653 -13.31 20.74 7.04
N GLN A 654 -13.14 21.17 5.78
CA GLN A 654 -13.86 20.68 4.59
C GLN A 654 -13.65 19.20 4.24
N TRP A 655 -12.67 18.51 4.85
CA TRP A 655 -12.40 17.08 4.64
C TRP A 655 -12.91 16.20 5.78
N GLN A 656 -13.52 16.81 6.81
CA GLN A 656 -14.15 16.08 7.90
C GLN A 656 -15.47 15.46 7.42
N HIS A 657 -16.10 14.63 8.23
CA HIS A 657 -17.43 14.08 7.90
C HIS A 657 -18.50 15.17 8.14
N PRO A 658 -19.53 15.33 7.28
CA PRO A 658 -20.49 16.43 7.41
C PRO A 658 -21.42 16.27 8.62
N LEU A 659 -21.38 15.13 9.30
CA LEU A 659 -21.96 14.96 10.63
C LEU A 659 -21.09 15.71 11.64
N VAL A 660 -21.40 16.99 11.84
CA VAL A 660 -20.91 17.76 12.98
C VAL A 660 -21.91 17.57 14.11
N ALA A 661 -21.61 16.67 15.04
CA ALA A 661 -22.42 16.55 16.26
C ALA A 661 -22.05 17.72 17.18
N ASN A 662 -23.03 18.56 17.52
CA ASN A 662 -22.85 19.52 18.61
C ASN A 662 -22.80 18.73 19.92
N SER A 663 -21.59 18.50 20.42
CA SER A 663 -21.37 17.82 21.71
C SER A 663 -21.62 18.80 22.85
N SER A 664 -22.62 18.53 23.69
CA SER A 664 -22.76 19.23 24.97
C SER A 664 -21.78 18.65 25.97
N LYS A 665 -20.92 19.50 26.55
CA LYS A 665 -19.96 19.10 27.59
C LYS A 665 -20.68 18.58 28.83
N GLU A 666 -21.75 19.26 29.22
CA GLU A 666 -22.63 18.87 30.33
C GLU A 666 -23.28 17.52 30.06
N GLY A 667 -23.84 17.30 28.86
CA GLY A 667 -24.43 16.02 28.48
C GLY A 667 -23.44 14.85 28.49
N PHE A 668 -22.23 15.07 27.96
CA PHE A 668 -21.16 14.06 27.96
C PHE A 668 -20.70 13.68 29.37
N ASN A 669 -20.48 14.67 30.24
CA ASN A 669 -20.06 14.42 31.62
C ASN A 669 -21.15 13.63 32.39
N THR A 670 -22.42 14.01 32.23
CA THR A 670 -23.53 13.29 32.88
C THR A 670 -23.65 11.85 32.38
N LEU A 671 -23.49 11.60 31.08
CA LEU A 671 -23.57 10.22 30.56
C LEU A 671 -22.37 9.39 31.03
N ALA A 672 -21.15 9.93 30.99
CA ALA A 672 -19.96 9.21 31.44
C ALA A 672 -20.06 8.81 32.93
N GLU A 673 -20.60 9.70 33.78
CA GLU A 673 -20.85 9.41 35.18
C GLU A 673 -21.94 8.34 35.38
N LEU A 674 -23.01 8.40 34.58
CA LEU A 674 -24.09 7.42 34.58
C LEU A 674 -23.60 6.03 34.14
N ASP A 675 -22.85 5.94 33.04
CA ASP A 675 -22.32 4.67 32.53
C ASP A 675 -21.36 4.02 33.54
N ALA A 676 -20.52 4.82 34.21
CA ALA A 676 -19.63 4.34 35.26
C ALA A 676 -20.42 3.76 36.46
N THR A 677 -21.47 4.44 36.92
CA THR A 677 -22.30 3.95 38.04
C THR A 677 -23.14 2.73 37.65
N LEU A 678 -23.62 2.66 36.41
CA LEU A 678 -24.34 1.49 35.90
C LEU A 678 -23.42 0.27 35.76
N ALA A 679 -22.16 0.46 35.35
CA ALA A 679 -21.17 -0.61 35.31
C ALA A 679 -20.88 -1.20 36.72
N GLU A 680 -20.93 -0.36 37.75
CA GLU A 680 -20.81 -0.75 39.16
C GLU A 680 -22.12 -1.28 39.77
N GLN A 681 -23.22 -1.33 39.01
CA GLN A 681 -24.56 -1.70 39.47
C GLN A 681 -25.09 -0.83 40.63
N SER A 682 -24.59 0.40 40.79
CA SER A 682 -25.09 1.35 41.80
C SER A 682 -26.32 2.10 41.29
N TYR A 683 -27.47 1.42 41.24
CA TYR A 683 -28.71 1.95 40.67
C TYR A 683 -29.25 3.19 41.39
N ARG A 684 -29.00 3.32 42.71
CA ARG A 684 -29.43 4.48 43.48
C ARG A 684 -28.64 5.74 43.10
N ASP A 685 -27.33 5.61 42.90
CA ASP A 685 -26.47 6.74 42.52
C ASP A 685 -26.73 7.13 41.06
N ALA A 686 -26.93 6.14 40.18
CA ALA A 686 -27.40 6.38 38.81
C ALA A 686 -28.72 7.18 38.78
N CYS A 687 -29.70 6.86 39.64
CA CYS A 687 -30.93 7.66 39.76
C CYS A 687 -30.67 9.09 40.27
N GLN A 688 -29.68 9.32 41.14
CA GLN A 688 -29.29 10.66 41.59
C GLN A 688 -28.65 11.48 40.47
N ILE A 689 -27.81 10.86 39.64
CA ILE A 689 -27.22 11.50 38.46
C ILE A 689 -28.32 11.91 37.47
N ILE A 690 -29.26 11.02 37.17
CA ILE A 690 -30.38 11.32 36.26
C ILE A 690 -31.27 12.45 36.81
N THR A 691 -31.61 12.41 38.10
CA THR A 691 -32.50 13.42 38.72
C THR A 691 -31.83 14.80 38.92
N SER A 692 -30.50 14.85 38.93
CA SER A 692 -29.71 16.09 39.03
C SER A 692 -29.26 16.64 37.67
N ALA A 693 -29.41 15.86 36.60
CA ALA A 693 -29.08 16.27 35.25
C ALA A 693 -29.78 17.59 34.86
N ARG A 694 -29.14 18.37 33.99
CA ARG A 694 -29.71 19.61 33.40
C ARG A 694 -29.97 19.42 31.90
N PRO A 695 -31.11 18.82 31.50
CA PRO A 695 -31.44 18.55 30.11
C PRO A 695 -31.47 19.80 29.22
N ASP A 696 -31.74 20.96 29.80
CA ASP A 696 -31.73 22.27 29.15
C ASP A 696 -30.32 22.73 28.74
N LEU A 697 -29.28 22.28 29.43
CA LEU A 697 -27.87 22.54 29.09
C LEU A 697 -27.24 21.39 28.29
N ALA A 698 -27.92 20.25 28.21
CA ALA A 698 -27.52 19.06 27.46
C ALA A 698 -28.04 19.05 26.01
N LEU A 699 -28.06 20.22 25.35
CA LEU A 699 -28.48 20.34 23.96
C LEU A 699 -27.39 19.79 23.02
N GLY A 700 -27.63 18.62 22.44
CA GLY A 700 -26.67 17.98 21.56
C GLY A 700 -26.86 16.48 21.40
N LEU A 701 -25.98 15.88 20.60
CA LEU A 701 -25.83 14.44 20.52
C LEU A 701 -24.45 14.06 21.05
N PHE A 702 -24.35 12.89 21.67
CA PHE A 702 -23.11 12.38 22.23
C PHE A 702 -22.99 10.87 21.99
N PRO A 703 -21.76 10.34 21.90
CA PRO A 703 -21.53 8.92 21.73
C PRO A 703 -22.10 8.12 22.90
N GLU A 704 -22.69 6.97 22.59
CA GLU A 704 -23.03 5.95 23.60
C GLU A 704 -21.74 5.24 24.07
N GLY A 705 -21.72 4.79 25.33
CA GLY A 705 -20.52 4.26 25.98
C GLY A 705 -19.94 2.99 25.33
N HIS A 706 -20.77 2.14 24.71
CA HIS A 706 -20.36 0.88 24.08
C HIS A 706 -20.19 1.00 22.56
N ASP A 707 -20.94 1.88 21.90
CA ASP A 707 -20.83 2.20 20.48
C ASP A 707 -20.64 3.72 20.26
N PRO A 708 -19.40 4.20 20.09
CA PRO A 708 -19.13 5.62 19.90
C PRO A 708 -19.65 6.17 18.55
N ARG A 709 -20.10 5.29 17.64
CA ARG A 709 -20.76 5.71 16.39
C ARG A 709 -22.27 5.91 16.58
N LEU A 710 -22.85 5.34 17.63
CA LEU A 710 -24.23 5.60 18.02
C LEU A 710 -24.30 6.90 18.81
N LEU A 711 -24.84 7.93 18.18
CA LEU A 711 -25.02 9.24 18.80
C LEU A 711 -26.43 9.35 19.41
N LEU A 712 -26.51 9.59 20.71
CA LEU A 712 -27.76 9.72 21.47
C LEU A 712 -27.92 11.13 22.03
N SER A 713 -29.17 11.57 22.20
CA SER A 713 -29.49 12.72 23.04
C SER A 713 -29.64 12.26 24.50
N LEU A 714 -29.52 13.17 25.47
CA LEU A 714 -29.68 12.83 26.89
C LEU A 714 -31.02 12.15 27.23
N PRO A 715 -32.17 12.62 26.73
CA PRO A 715 -33.43 11.91 26.93
C PRO A 715 -33.39 10.47 26.42
N GLN A 716 -32.79 10.25 25.24
CA GLN A 716 -32.73 8.93 24.61
C GLN A 716 -31.77 8.00 25.35
N ALA A 717 -30.62 8.51 25.80
CA ALA A 717 -29.65 7.73 26.56
C ALA A 717 -30.22 7.26 27.91
N VAL A 718 -30.93 8.16 28.63
CA VAL A 718 -31.62 7.79 29.87
C VAL A 718 -32.73 6.76 29.63
N GLU A 719 -33.49 6.88 28.54
CA GLU A 719 -34.52 5.90 28.19
C GLU A 719 -33.93 4.53 27.84
N VAL A 720 -32.83 4.50 27.07
CA VAL A 720 -32.09 3.27 26.76
C VAL A 720 -31.56 2.62 28.04
N ALA A 721 -30.95 3.38 28.94
CA ALA A 721 -30.49 2.88 30.24
C ALA A 721 -31.63 2.30 31.09
N MET A 722 -32.80 2.96 31.12
CA MET A 722 -33.98 2.47 31.85
C MET A 722 -34.57 1.18 31.26
N ARG A 723 -34.43 0.98 29.94
CA ARG A 723 -34.90 -0.23 29.24
C ARG A 723 -33.92 -1.39 29.45
N ASP A 724 -32.64 -1.11 29.32
CA ASP A 724 -31.58 -2.13 29.32
C ASP A 724 -31.23 -2.55 30.76
N HIS A 725 -31.52 -1.72 31.77
CA HIS A 725 -31.38 -2.02 33.20
C HIS A 725 -32.72 -1.91 33.96
N PRO A 726 -33.57 -2.95 33.99
CA PRO A 726 -34.87 -2.91 34.67
C PRO A 726 -34.80 -2.53 36.16
N GLN A 727 -33.73 -2.90 36.88
CA GLN A 727 -33.53 -2.57 38.29
C GLN A 727 -33.32 -1.07 38.52
N LEU A 728 -32.78 -0.34 37.54
CA LEU A 728 -32.67 1.12 37.57
C LEU A 728 -34.07 1.75 37.58
N LYS A 729 -34.96 1.24 36.73
CA LYS A 729 -36.35 1.68 36.63
C LYS A 729 -37.12 1.40 37.92
N GLU A 730 -36.98 0.21 38.49
CA GLU A 730 -37.59 -0.13 39.79
C GLU A 730 -37.11 0.83 40.89
N THR A 731 -35.80 1.05 40.99
CA THR A 731 -35.21 1.99 41.96
C THR A 731 -35.73 3.43 41.78
N MET A 732 -35.84 3.90 40.54
CA MET A 732 -36.38 5.22 40.21
C MET A 732 -37.85 5.36 40.64
N ILE A 733 -38.66 4.32 40.45
CA ILE A 733 -40.07 4.30 40.86
C ILE A 733 -40.19 4.27 42.39
N GLU A 734 -39.47 3.37 43.06
CA GLU A 734 -39.61 3.16 44.51
C GLU A 734 -39.06 4.33 45.33
N GLN A 735 -37.92 4.90 44.94
CA GLN A 735 -37.19 5.85 45.78
C GLN A 735 -37.34 7.31 45.35
N PHE A 736 -37.64 7.58 44.07
CA PHE A 736 -37.61 8.96 43.52
C PHE A 736 -38.95 9.45 42.96
N ALA A 737 -39.95 8.59 42.73
CA ALA A 737 -41.24 8.99 42.15
C ALA A 737 -42.01 10.02 42.99
N ALA A 738 -41.96 9.92 44.32
CA ALA A 738 -42.63 10.87 45.23
C ALA A 738 -42.07 12.29 45.08
N VAL A 739 -40.74 12.40 44.96
CA VAL A 739 -40.04 13.68 44.73
C VAL A 739 -40.40 14.26 43.36
N GLY A 740 -40.43 13.40 42.33
CA GLY A 740 -40.84 13.80 40.97
C GLY A 740 -42.26 14.37 40.93
N LYS A 741 -43.20 13.74 41.64
CA LYS A 741 -44.60 14.21 41.74
C LYS A 741 -44.69 15.62 42.36
N LEU A 742 -43.97 15.87 43.45
CA LEU A 742 -43.95 17.19 44.10
C LEU A 742 -43.36 18.28 43.21
N ARG A 743 -42.23 17.99 42.54
CA ARG A 743 -41.59 18.94 41.62
C ARG A 743 -42.46 19.24 40.40
N LEU A 744 -43.16 18.24 39.88
CA LEU A 744 -44.09 18.42 38.78
C LEU A 744 -45.28 19.30 39.15
N GLN A 745 -45.87 19.10 40.34
CA GLN A 745 -46.97 19.95 40.84
C GLN A 745 -46.55 21.42 40.92
N HIS A 746 -45.35 21.70 41.45
CA HIS A 746 -44.81 23.05 41.50
C HIS A 746 -44.56 23.62 40.09
N ALA A 747 -43.88 22.89 39.21
CA ALA A 747 -43.56 23.35 37.86
C ALA A 747 -44.81 23.57 36.98
N SER A 748 -45.85 22.75 37.18
CA SER A 748 -47.14 22.91 36.48
C SER A 748 -47.86 24.18 36.91
N GLY A 749 -47.78 24.55 38.20
CA GLY A 749 -48.29 25.84 38.70
C GLY A 749 -47.55 27.06 38.12
N ASP A 750 -46.25 26.94 37.88
CA ASP A 750 -45.42 27.99 37.28
C ASP A 750 -45.59 28.14 35.76
N GLY A 751 -46.24 27.18 35.09
CA GLY A 751 -46.49 27.21 33.64
C GLY A 751 -45.23 27.17 32.74
N ASN A 752 -44.09 26.72 33.26
CA ASN A 752 -42.80 26.75 32.54
C ASN A 752 -42.56 25.43 31.75
N PRO A 753 -42.68 25.43 30.40
CA PRO A 753 -42.56 24.22 29.60
C PRO A 753 -41.15 23.60 29.62
N THR A 754 -40.10 24.41 29.69
CA THR A 754 -38.70 23.93 29.75
C THR A 754 -38.44 23.15 31.03
N ARG A 755 -38.97 23.62 32.17
CA ARG A 755 -38.88 22.89 33.44
C ARG A 755 -39.64 21.56 33.41
N ILE A 756 -40.83 21.54 32.80
CA ILE A 756 -41.64 20.31 32.70
C ILE A 756 -40.96 19.29 31.78
N GLN A 757 -40.34 19.75 30.68
CA GLN A 757 -39.54 18.91 29.80
C GLN A 757 -38.32 18.32 30.51
N ALA A 758 -37.62 19.11 31.34
CA ALA A 758 -36.52 18.60 32.14
C ALA A 758 -36.99 17.53 33.15
N LEU A 759 -38.13 17.72 33.80
CA LEU A 759 -38.71 16.74 34.74
C LEU A 759 -39.11 15.43 34.06
N ALA A 760 -39.60 15.48 32.81
CA ALA A 760 -39.91 14.28 32.04
C ALA A 760 -38.68 13.39 31.78
N VAL A 761 -37.49 13.98 31.69
CA VAL A 761 -36.20 13.28 31.54
C VAL A 761 -35.66 12.83 32.90
N GLN A 762 -35.62 13.73 33.89
CA GLN A 762 -35.07 13.48 35.24
C GLN A 762 -35.79 12.36 35.99
N PHE A 763 -37.07 12.14 35.72
CA PHE A 763 -37.89 11.11 36.36
C PHE A 763 -38.40 10.07 35.36
N SER A 764 -37.65 9.84 34.27
CA SER A 764 -37.99 8.89 33.22
C SER A 764 -38.32 7.51 33.80
N GLY A 765 -39.33 6.84 33.24
CA GLY A 765 -39.81 5.55 33.73
C GLY A 765 -40.85 5.61 34.86
N THR A 766 -41.13 6.79 35.43
CA THR A 766 -42.14 6.97 36.50
C THR A 766 -43.50 7.51 35.99
N PRO A 767 -44.60 7.32 36.75
CA PRO A 767 -45.89 7.95 36.46
C PRO A 767 -45.86 9.49 36.47
N ALA A 768 -44.92 10.09 37.22
CA ALA A 768 -44.71 11.53 37.22
C ALA A 768 -44.18 12.02 35.86
N ALA A 769 -43.22 11.30 35.26
CA ALA A 769 -42.77 11.61 33.90
C ALA A 769 -43.87 11.43 32.86
N ALA A 770 -44.72 10.39 32.98
CA ALA A 770 -45.88 10.22 32.10
C ALA A 770 -46.84 11.43 32.19
N THR A 771 -47.06 11.96 33.39
CA THR A 771 -47.90 13.14 33.62
C THR A 771 -47.25 14.41 33.05
N ALA A 772 -45.94 14.57 33.20
CA ALA A 772 -45.19 15.68 32.61
C ALA A 772 -45.30 15.69 31.07
N ARG A 773 -45.15 14.52 30.45
CA ARG A 773 -45.33 14.34 29.01
C ARG A 773 -46.76 14.56 28.55
N GLN A 774 -47.75 14.11 29.33
CA GLN A 774 -49.15 14.42 29.07
C GLN A 774 -49.37 15.94 29.00
N TRP A 775 -48.83 16.70 29.98
CA TRP A 775 -48.96 18.15 30.01
C TRP A 775 -48.32 18.82 28.77
N LEU A 776 -47.15 18.34 28.34
CA LEU A 776 -46.50 18.82 27.12
C LEU A 776 -47.32 18.50 25.86
N GLY A 777 -47.90 17.29 25.81
CA GLY A 777 -48.78 16.86 24.72
C GLY A 777 -50.07 17.68 24.65
N ASP A 778 -50.74 17.90 25.79
CA ASP A 778 -51.96 18.72 25.90
C ASP A 778 -51.69 20.15 25.43
N ARG A 779 -50.54 20.73 25.84
CA ARG A 779 -50.09 22.04 25.37
C ARG A 779 -49.86 22.06 23.84
N ALA A 780 -49.13 21.08 23.30
CA ALA A 780 -48.86 20.98 21.86
C ALA A 780 -50.15 20.83 21.04
N LEU A 781 -51.11 20.05 21.55
CA LEU A 781 -52.42 19.85 20.95
C LEU A 781 -53.20 21.17 20.84
N VAL A 782 -53.17 22.00 21.88
CA VAL A 782 -53.80 23.34 21.88
C VAL A 782 -53.14 24.29 20.89
N PHE A 783 -51.81 24.22 20.74
CA PHE A 783 -51.08 25.04 19.76
C PHE A 783 -51.18 24.53 18.31
N GLY A 784 -51.90 23.43 18.08
CA GLY A 784 -52.03 22.82 16.75
C GLY A 784 -50.81 22.04 16.29
N ASP A 785 -49.84 21.77 17.15
CA ASP A 785 -48.72 20.86 16.88
C ASP A 785 -49.15 19.41 17.18
N PHE A 786 -49.99 18.87 16.30
CA PHE A 786 -50.55 17.52 16.44
C PHE A 786 -49.48 16.42 16.42
N ALA A 787 -48.40 16.63 15.67
CA ALA A 787 -47.26 15.71 15.60
C ALA A 787 -46.44 15.71 16.90
N GLY A 788 -46.16 16.89 17.46
CA GLY A 788 -45.56 17.03 18.78
C GLY A 788 -46.43 16.40 19.88
N ALA A 789 -47.75 16.66 19.84
CA ALA A 789 -48.70 16.10 20.79
C ALA A 789 -48.72 14.56 20.76
N ALA A 790 -48.84 13.97 19.57
CA ALA A 790 -48.82 12.51 19.40
C ALA A 790 -47.53 11.88 19.92
N ALA A 791 -46.36 12.49 19.64
CA ALA A 791 -45.08 12.00 20.11
C ALA A 791 -44.96 12.01 21.65
N GLU A 792 -45.43 13.07 22.31
CA GLU A 792 -45.41 13.13 23.78
C GLU A 792 -46.37 12.13 24.42
N TYR A 793 -47.57 11.92 23.88
CA TYR A 793 -48.50 10.92 24.39
C TYR A 793 -47.98 9.48 24.19
N GLU A 794 -47.35 9.20 23.05
CA GLU A 794 -46.71 7.91 22.79
C GLU A 794 -45.58 7.64 23.80
N GLN A 795 -44.74 8.64 24.08
CA GLN A 795 -43.70 8.52 25.11
C GLN A 795 -44.29 8.43 26.53
N ALA A 796 -45.39 9.12 26.82
CA ALA A 796 -46.08 9.03 28.11
C ALA A 796 -46.60 7.62 28.39
N LEU A 797 -47.16 6.94 27.38
CA LEU A 797 -47.70 5.58 27.52
C LEU A 797 -46.64 4.54 27.95
N ARG A 798 -45.36 4.75 27.63
CA ARG A 798 -44.27 3.83 28.01
C ARG A 798 -44.00 3.78 29.51
N SER A 799 -44.32 4.84 30.24
CA SER A 799 -44.12 4.95 31.70
C SER A 799 -45.41 5.25 32.47
N ALA A 800 -46.56 5.16 31.80
CA ALA A 800 -47.87 5.40 32.39
C ALA A 800 -48.28 4.26 33.33
N ALA A 801 -48.84 4.62 34.48
CA ALA A 801 -49.50 3.65 35.36
C ALA A 801 -50.79 3.11 34.70
N PRO A 802 -51.29 1.91 35.11
CA PRO A 802 -52.46 1.28 34.48
C PRO A 802 -53.72 2.15 34.42
N ASP A 803 -53.91 3.03 35.39
CA ASP A 803 -55.00 4.00 35.50
C ASP A 803 -54.86 5.20 34.54
N GLN A 804 -53.63 5.54 34.14
CA GLN A 804 -53.34 6.64 33.20
C GLN A 804 -53.44 6.20 31.73
N GLN A 805 -53.28 4.91 31.45
CA GLN A 805 -53.21 4.36 30.09
C GLN A 805 -54.45 4.66 29.22
N PRO A 806 -55.71 4.44 29.69
CA PRO A 806 -56.88 4.67 28.84
C PRO A 806 -57.02 6.14 28.40
N SER A 807 -56.70 7.05 29.31
CA SER A 807 -56.77 8.50 29.11
C SER A 807 -55.71 9.01 28.13
N LEU A 808 -54.50 8.47 28.21
CA LEU A 808 -53.39 8.78 27.29
C LEU A 808 -53.60 8.15 25.91
N ALA A 809 -54.11 6.92 25.85
CA ALA A 809 -54.42 6.24 24.60
C ALA A 809 -55.48 6.98 23.79
N ALA A 810 -56.52 7.50 24.46
CA ALA A 810 -57.53 8.34 23.82
C ALA A 810 -56.92 9.66 23.28
N ARG A 811 -56.06 10.33 24.04
CA ARG A 811 -55.35 11.55 23.57
C ARG A 811 -54.45 11.28 22.36
N LEU A 812 -53.67 10.20 22.39
CA LEU A 812 -52.85 9.76 21.26
C LEU A 812 -53.72 9.48 20.03
N ARG A 813 -54.86 8.82 20.20
CA ARG A 813 -55.81 8.51 19.13
C ARG A 813 -56.37 9.78 18.49
N LEU A 814 -56.79 10.77 19.30
CA LEU A 814 -57.25 12.06 18.80
C LEU A 814 -56.14 12.85 18.08
N ALA A 815 -54.96 12.98 18.68
CA ALA A 815 -53.83 13.68 18.07
C ALA A 815 -53.39 13.02 16.75
N SER A 816 -53.39 11.69 16.70
CA SER A 816 -53.10 10.92 15.49
C SER A 816 -54.17 11.09 14.41
N ALA A 817 -55.45 11.20 14.80
CA ALA A 817 -56.54 11.46 13.87
C ALA A 817 -56.45 12.86 13.25
N MET A 818 -55.99 13.87 13.99
CA MET A 818 -55.68 15.20 13.44
C MET A 818 -54.58 15.16 12.36
N LEU A 819 -53.78 14.08 12.33
CA LEU A 819 -52.78 13.78 11.31
C LEU A 819 -53.28 12.80 10.23
N GLY A 820 -54.58 12.49 10.21
CA GLY A 820 -55.16 11.53 9.26
C GLY A 820 -54.80 10.06 9.53
N ARG A 821 -54.23 9.75 10.70
CA ARG A 821 -53.80 8.40 11.09
C ARG A 821 -54.87 7.70 11.92
N ASP A 822 -54.80 6.37 11.96
CA ASP A 822 -55.60 5.52 12.85
C ASP A 822 -54.65 4.81 13.81
N VAL A 823 -54.68 5.18 15.09
CA VAL A 823 -53.74 4.68 16.10
C VAL A 823 -54.52 4.32 17.36
N GLY A 824 -54.17 3.19 17.98
CA GLY A 824 -54.83 2.66 19.19
C GLY A 824 -56.18 2.00 18.92
N GLU A 825 -56.79 1.46 19.99
CA GLU A 825 -58.15 0.92 19.95
C GLU A 825 -59.19 1.99 20.34
N PRO A 826 -60.44 1.88 19.88
CA PRO A 826 -61.54 2.70 20.36
C PRO A 826 -61.68 2.61 21.90
N PRO A 827 -61.81 3.74 22.61
CA PRO A 827 -61.99 3.73 24.06
C PRO A 827 -63.31 3.05 24.42
N LYS A 828 -63.31 2.20 25.45
CA LYS A 828 -64.52 1.52 25.95
C LYS A 828 -65.21 2.29 27.08
N GLU A 829 -64.52 3.28 27.64
CA GLU A 829 -64.93 4.09 28.78
C GLU A 829 -65.09 5.56 28.40
N THR A 830 -65.76 6.35 29.24
CA THR A 830 -65.92 7.80 29.02
C THR A 830 -64.56 8.47 28.94
N VAL A 831 -64.27 9.14 27.83
CA VAL A 831 -63.02 9.88 27.62
C VAL A 831 -63.12 11.26 28.28
N VAL A 832 -62.10 11.63 29.05
CA VAL A 832 -62.03 12.95 29.71
C VAL A 832 -60.85 13.73 29.14
N LEU A 833 -61.16 14.81 28.42
CA LEU A 833 -60.20 15.78 27.89
C LEU A 833 -60.35 17.08 28.68
N GLU A 834 -59.46 17.30 29.65
CA GLU A 834 -59.56 18.35 30.67
C GLU A 834 -60.94 18.38 31.36
N THR A 835 -61.81 19.32 30.97
CA THR A 835 -63.16 19.51 31.54
C THR A 835 -64.26 18.85 30.71
N VAL A 836 -63.95 18.37 29.51
CA VAL A 836 -64.92 17.79 28.57
C VAL A 836 -64.97 16.28 28.76
N LYS A 837 -66.17 15.76 29.09
CA LYS A 837 -66.46 14.32 29.15
C LYS A 837 -67.19 13.90 27.88
N MET A 838 -66.67 12.88 27.20
CA MET A 838 -67.27 12.35 25.97
C MET A 838 -67.56 10.86 26.12
N ALA A 839 -68.77 10.45 25.73
CA ALA A 839 -69.09 9.04 25.59
C ALA A 839 -68.23 8.41 24.45
N PRO A 840 -67.83 7.13 24.56
CA PRO A 840 -67.04 6.42 23.55
C PRO A 840 -67.46 6.67 22.10
N ASP A 841 -68.75 6.51 21.79
CA ASP A 841 -69.27 6.64 20.43
C ASP A 841 -69.18 8.08 19.90
N ALA A 842 -69.32 9.08 20.78
CA ALA A 842 -69.18 10.49 20.42
C ALA A 842 -67.71 10.84 20.17
N PHE A 843 -66.80 10.25 20.94
CA PHE A 843 -65.36 10.42 20.76
C PHE A 843 -64.89 9.81 19.44
N GLU A 844 -65.33 8.60 19.09
CA GLU A 844 -64.96 7.96 17.83
C GLU A 844 -65.52 8.68 16.61
N LYS A 845 -66.71 9.29 16.71
CA LYS A 845 -67.23 10.18 15.65
C LYS A 845 -66.32 11.38 15.44
N LEU A 846 -65.85 12.01 16.51
CA LEU A 846 -64.90 13.12 16.43
C LEU A 846 -63.57 12.68 15.79
N VAL A 847 -63.02 11.54 16.20
CA VAL A 847 -61.81 10.94 15.61
C VAL A 847 -61.98 10.72 14.11
N ALA A 848 -63.10 10.14 13.68
CA ALA A 848 -63.39 9.91 12.27
C ALA A 848 -63.50 11.20 11.46
N GLU A 849 -64.14 12.23 12.01
CA GLU A 849 -64.28 13.55 11.38
C GLU A 849 -62.92 14.24 11.23
N MET A 850 -62.11 14.28 12.29
CA MET A 850 -60.78 14.90 12.27
C MET A 850 -59.85 14.19 11.29
N LYS A 851 -59.92 12.86 11.22
CA LYS A 851 -59.17 12.05 10.25
C LYS A 851 -59.55 12.39 8.81
N GLN A 852 -60.83 12.52 8.50
CA GLN A 852 -61.27 12.90 7.15
C GLN A 852 -60.85 14.33 6.79
N GLN A 853 -60.98 15.28 7.72
CA GLN A 853 -60.54 16.67 7.49
C GLN A 853 -59.03 16.77 7.27
N ALA A 854 -58.22 16.01 8.01
CA ALA A 854 -56.77 15.96 7.85
C ALA A 854 -56.35 15.36 6.50
N LEU A 855 -57.00 14.28 6.06
CA LEU A 855 -56.77 13.67 4.74
C LEU A 855 -57.13 14.64 3.60
N ALA A 856 -58.20 15.42 3.74
CA ALA A 856 -58.60 16.43 2.76
C ALA A 856 -57.61 17.60 2.65
N ARG A 857 -56.90 17.93 3.75
CA ARG A 857 -55.85 18.96 3.79
C ARG A 857 -54.45 18.46 3.38
N GLY A 858 -54.33 17.19 3.01
CA GLY A 858 -53.07 16.61 2.51
C GLY A 858 -52.10 16.13 3.59
N PHE A 859 -52.52 15.98 4.85
CA PHE A 859 -51.70 15.46 5.96
C PHE A 859 -51.50 13.92 5.92
N ALA A 860 -51.61 13.29 4.74
CA ALA A 860 -51.42 11.85 4.64
C ALA A 860 -50.00 11.44 5.12
N PRO A 861 -49.84 10.35 5.90
CA PRO A 861 -48.54 9.94 6.40
C PRO A 861 -47.55 9.77 5.23
N LEU A 862 -46.46 10.52 5.31
CA LEU A 862 -45.33 10.46 4.41
C LEU A 862 -44.34 9.44 5.00
N SER A 863 -44.54 8.16 4.68
CA SER A 863 -43.48 7.18 4.91
C SER A 863 -42.63 7.14 3.65
N ALA A 864 -41.40 7.65 3.73
CA ALA A 864 -40.42 7.39 2.70
C ALA A 864 -40.01 5.92 2.84
N VAL A 865 -40.60 5.06 2.01
CA VAL A 865 -39.97 3.77 1.74
C VAL A 865 -38.72 4.11 0.94
N GLU A 866 -37.54 3.90 1.54
CA GLU A 866 -36.34 3.71 0.75
C GLU A 866 -36.60 2.51 -0.17
N LEU A 867 -37.03 2.81 -1.39
CA LEU A 867 -36.84 1.91 -2.50
C LEU A 867 -35.33 1.93 -2.77
N SER A 868 -34.56 1.22 -1.95
CA SER A 868 -33.30 0.65 -2.42
C SER A 868 -33.63 -0.01 -3.75
N PRO A 869 -32.97 0.35 -4.86
CA PRO A 869 -33.28 -0.25 -6.15
C PRO A 869 -33.07 -1.76 -6.02
N ARG A 870 -34.18 -2.50 -5.81
CA ARG A 870 -34.13 -3.95 -5.54
C ARG A 870 -33.75 -4.75 -6.78
N THR A 871 -33.63 -4.11 -7.93
CA THR A 871 -33.25 -4.74 -9.19
C THR A 871 -32.49 -3.74 -10.05
N GLY A 872 -31.47 -4.23 -10.78
CA GLY A 872 -30.82 -3.47 -11.84
C GLY A 872 -31.87 -2.99 -12.83
N VAL A 873 -31.77 -1.71 -13.23
CA VAL A 873 -32.71 -1.12 -14.18
C VAL A 873 -32.63 -1.90 -15.49
N LYS A 874 -33.75 -2.45 -15.95
CA LYS A 874 -33.77 -3.21 -17.22
C LYS A 874 -33.27 -2.30 -18.35
N PRO A 875 -32.42 -2.79 -19.27
CA PRO A 875 -31.98 -2.01 -20.41
C PRO A 875 -33.20 -1.76 -21.32
N VAL A 876 -33.73 -0.55 -21.24
CA VAL A 876 -34.81 -0.02 -22.08
C VAL A 876 -34.41 1.37 -22.57
N ARG A 877 -35.07 1.84 -23.63
CA ARG A 877 -34.87 3.21 -24.10
C ARG A 877 -35.57 4.17 -23.14
N TYR A 878 -34.80 5.04 -22.50
CA TYR A 878 -35.33 6.10 -21.64
C TYR A 878 -35.64 7.35 -22.46
N GLU A 879 -36.75 8.00 -22.15
CA GLU A 879 -37.09 9.31 -22.68
C GLU A 879 -36.83 10.37 -21.60
N VAL A 880 -36.05 11.40 -21.94
CA VAL A 880 -35.80 12.52 -21.04
C VAL A 880 -37.03 13.40 -21.01
N GLN A 881 -37.65 13.53 -19.84
CA GLN A 881 -38.81 14.39 -19.64
C GLN A 881 -38.46 15.57 -18.74
N HIS A 882 -38.72 16.80 -19.21
CA HIS A 882 -38.60 17.99 -18.38
C HIS A 882 -39.71 18.00 -17.32
N ARG A 883 -39.31 18.03 -16.05
CA ARG A 883 -40.21 18.04 -14.88
C ARG A 883 -40.16 19.34 -14.08
N GLY A 884 -39.24 20.24 -14.42
CA GLY A 884 -39.04 21.52 -13.75
C GLY A 884 -37.64 22.07 -14.02
N SER A 885 -37.42 23.34 -13.68
CA SER A 885 -36.11 23.98 -13.74
C SER A 885 -35.72 24.38 -12.32
N PRO A 886 -34.68 23.77 -11.72
CA PRO A 886 -34.22 24.20 -10.41
C PRO A 886 -33.75 25.64 -10.50
N ARG A 887 -34.55 26.56 -9.97
CA ARG A 887 -34.11 27.92 -9.64
C ARG A 887 -33.69 27.89 -8.20
N GLY A 888 -32.47 28.28 -7.92
CA GLY A 888 -32.11 28.47 -6.55
C GLY A 888 -30.82 29.20 -6.29
N ASP A 889 -30.73 29.61 -5.04
CA ASP A 889 -29.58 30.26 -4.46
C ASP A 889 -28.31 29.43 -4.68
N VAL A 890 -27.21 30.13 -4.95
CA VAL A 890 -25.87 29.57 -5.10
C VAL A 890 -25.01 30.11 -3.96
N GLY A 891 -24.11 29.28 -3.43
CA GLY A 891 -23.23 29.70 -2.35
C GLY A 891 -22.24 30.80 -2.77
N GLU A 892 -21.54 31.38 -1.81
CA GLU A 892 -20.52 32.41 -2.08
C GLU A 892 -19.35 31.86 -2.91
N ASN A 893 -18.68 32.70 -3.71
CA ASN A 893 -17.53 32.31 -4.54
C ASN A 893 -17.84 31.18 -5.56
N THR A 894 -18.89 31.35 -6.37
CA THR A 894 -19.35 30.41 -7.42
C THR A 894 -18.36 30.14 -8.57
N GLY A 895 -17.14 30.68 -8.51
CA GLY A 895 -16.11 30.47 -9.52
C GLY A 895 -15.80 28.99 -9.74
N ASN A 896 -15.41 28.66 -10.97
CA ASN A 896 -15.18 27.28 -11.41
C ASN A 896 -13.94 26.69 -10.68
N PRO A 897 -14.06 25.60 -9.91
CA PRO A 897 -12.91 24.98 -9.27
C PRO A 897 -12.18 24.11 -10.30
N ASN A 898 -11.10 24.65 -10.88
CA ASN A 898 -9.96 24.00 -11.53
C ASN A 898 -10.12 22.80 -12.50
N SER A 899 -11.32 22.30 -12.80
CA SER A 899 -11.51 21.24 -13.79
C SER A 899 -12.88 21.33 -14.47
N GLY A 900 -12.91 21.72 -15.74
CA GLY A 900 -14.13 21.81 -16.55
C GLY A 900 -14.80 20.46 -16.87
N GLU A 901 -14.23 19.34 -16.43
CA GLU A 901 -14.73 17.98 -16.69
C GLU A 901 -15.75 17.47 -15.66
N ILE A 902 -15.90 18.16 -14.52
CA ILE A 902 -16.77 17.71 -13.42
C ILE A 902 -18.06 18.55 -13.41
N ASP A 903 -19.21 17.89 -13.52
CA ASP A 903 -20.53 18.51 -13.29
C ASP A 903 -20.74 18.74 -11.78
N TRP A 904 -20.24 19.88 -11.29
CA TRP A 904 -20.32 20.29 -9.89
C TRP A 904 -21.75 20.39 -9.38
N VAL A 905 -22.66 20.91 -10.21
CA VAL A 905 -24.07 21.12 -9.84
C VAL A 905 -24.76 19.78 -9.66
N ALA A 906 -24.60 18.85 -10.60
CA ALA A 906 -25.22 17.52 -10.50
C ALA A 906 -24.65 16.70 -9.33
N ARG A 907 -23.35 16.80 -9.06
CA ARG A 907 -22.69 16.04 -7.98
C ARG A 907 -23.07 16.50 -6.58
N GLN A 908 -23.47 17.76 -6.42
CA GLN A 908 -23.82 18.34 -5.12
C GLN A 908 -25.34 18.44 -4.91
N SER A 909 -26.12 18.43 -5.98
CA SER A 909 -27.57 18.39 -5.91
C SER A 909 -28.06 17.01 -5.44
N ALA A 910 -29.08 17.01 -4.60
CA ALA A 910 -29.62 15.79 -4.04
C ALA A 910 -31.14 15.85 -4.00
N TYR A 911 -31.81 14.72 -4.11
CA TYR A 911 -33.25 14.68 -4.05
C TYR A 911 -33.79 13.47 -3.30
N THR A 912 -35.02 13.62 -2.81
CA THR A 912 -35.82 12.53 -2.26
C THR A 912 -37.24 12.65 -2.81
N LEU A 913 -37.72 11.56 -3.40
CA LEU A 913 -39.07 11.46 -3.94
C LEU A 913 -39.94 10.68 -2.95
N VAL A 914 -41.03 11.29 -2.50
CA VAL A 914 -42.04 10.65 -1.65
C VAL A 914 -43.40 10.79 -2.33
N LYS A 915 -43.99 9.66 -2.73
CA LYS A 915 -45.20 9.62 -3.56
C LYS A 915 -45.04 10.50 -4.81
N ASP A 916 -45.84 11.55 -4.92
CA ASP A 916 -45.84 12.49 -6.04
C ASP A 916 -45.03 13.77 -5.75
N VAL A 917 -44.29 13.86 -4.64
CA VAL A 917 -43.53 15.06 -4.25
C VAL A 917 -42.02 14.80 -4.27
N LEU A 918 -41.31 15.56 -5.11
CA LEU A 918 -39.86 15.57 -5.21
C LEU A 918 -39.29 16.72 -4.38
N TYR A 919 -38.56 16.38 -3.32
CA TYR A 919 -37.77 17.34 -2.54
C TYR A 919 -36.37 17.42 -3.15
N LEU A 920 -36.03 18.53 -3.80
CA LEU A 920 -34.73 18.79 -4.39
C LEU A 920 -33.96 19.79 -3.53
N SER A 921 -32.74 19.44 -3.12
CA SER A 921 -31.82 20.32 -2.39
C SER A 921 -30.55 20.56 -3.20
N ASN A 922 -30.13 21.82 -3.26
CA ASN A 922 -28.82 22.22 -3.81
C ASN A 922 -27.84 22.65 -2.71
N ARG A 923 -28.10 22.28 -1.44
CA ARG A 923 -27.39 22.66 -0.20
C ARG A 923 -27.68 24.08 0.31
N PHE A 924 -28.09 25.01 -0.55
CA PHE A 924 -28.42 26.39 -0.19
C PHE A 924 -29.91 26.67 -0.19
N GLN A 925 -30.68 25.80 -0.85
CA GLN A 925 -32.11 25.87 -1.00
C GLN A 925 -32.68 24.47 -1.14
N THR A 926 -33.80 24.22 -0.47
CA THR A 926 -34.64 23.04 -0.70
C THR A 926 -35.94 23.46 -1.35
N THR A 927 -36.36 22.73 -2.38
CA THR A 927 -37.59 23.01 -3.13
C THR A 927 -38.40 21.74 -3.27
N ALA A 928 -39.70 21.81 -2.98
CA ALA A 928 -40.63 20.73 -3.20
C ALA A 928 -41.37 20.92 -4.53
N TYR A 929 -41.39 19.87 -5.36
CA TYR A 929 -42.11 19.83 -6.62
C TYR A 929 -43.14 18.72 -6.61
N ASN A 930 -44.35 19.00 -7.08
CA ASN A 930 -45.31 17.96 -7.39
C ASN A 930 -45.00 17.41 -8.80
N VAL A 931 -44.64 16.12 -8.87
CA VAL A 931 -44.18 15.44 -10.10
C VAL A 931 -45.31 15.25 -11.11
N LYS A 932 -46.56 15.13 -10.65
CA LYS A 932 -47.75 15.01 -11.51
C LYS A 932 -48.14 16.35 -12.10
N SER A 933 -48.31 17.39 -11.28
CA SER A 933 -48.71 18.72 -11.76
C SER A 933 -47.54 19.51 -12.36
N LYS A 934 -46.29 19.06 -12.16
CA LYS A 934 -45.05 19.76 -12.56
C LYS A 934 -44.92 21.16 -11.94
N GLN A 935 -45.60 21.41 -10.83
CA GLN A 935 -45.58 22.68 -10.13
C GLN A 935 -44.70 22.63 -8.89
N GLN A 936 -44.01 23.74 -8.65
CA GLN A 936 -43.34 23.99 -7.37
C GLN A 936 -44.40 24.19 -6.29
N VAL A 937 -44.28 23.47 -5.19
CA VAL A 937 -45.18 23.56 -4.03
C VAL A 937 -44.69 24.64 -3.07
N TRP A 938 -43.42 24.57 -2.69
CA TRP A 938 -42.76 25.54 -1.81
C TRP A 938 -41.24 25.51 -1.98
N THR A 939 -40.58 26.57 -1.51
CA THR A 939 -39.12 26.70 -1.48
C THR A 939 -38.69 27.23 -0.12
N GLN A 940 -37.60 26.69 0.42
CA GLN A 940 -36.96 27.14 1.65
C GLN A 940 -35.46 27.42 1.39
N PRO A 941 -35.03 28.69 1.31
CA PRO A 941 -33.62 29.06 1.20
C PRO A 941 -32.91 29.08 2.57
N VAL A 942 -31.58 29.09 2.57
CA VAL A 942 -30.73 29.43 3.74
C VAL A 942 -30.75 30.93 4.03
N GLY A 943 -31.03 31.76 3.02
CA GLY A 943 -31.02 33.23 3.14
C GLY A 943 -29.60 33.81 3.07
N LYS A 944 -29.31 34.89 3.81
CA LYS A 944 -28.01 35.62 3.75
C LYS A 944 -26.81 34.87 4.36
N GLU A 945 -27.05 33.68 4.90
CA GLU A 945 -26.04 32.83 5.54
C GLU A 945 -25.52 31.73 4.62
N GLN A 946 -25.70 31.83 3.30
CA GLN A 946 -25.13 30.85 2.36
C GLN A 946 -23.61 30.72 2.56
N GLY A 947 -23.15 29.48 2.75
CA GLY A 947 -21.72 29.18 2.79
C GLY A 947 -21.06 29.25 1.40
N PRO A 948 -19.74 29.00 1.33
CA PRO A 948 -19.03 28.97 0.06
C PRO A 948 -19.54 27.84 -0.84
N SER A 949 -19.80 28.14 -2.12
CA SER A 949 -20.23 27.20 -3.18
C SER A 949 -19.33 25.97 -3.28
N ASN A 950 -18.04 26.14 -3.01
CA ASN A 950 -17.05 25.08 -3.11
C ASN A 950 -16.66 24.49 -1.73
N GLY A 951 -17.27 24.96 -0.65
CA GLY A 951 -17.17 24.31 0.66
C GLY A 951 -17.83 22.95 0.61
N TRP A 952 -17.22 21.93 1.24
CA TRP A 952 -17.73 20.57 1.25
C TRP A 952 -18.01 20.04 -0.17
N ALA A 953 -16.98 20.17 -1.02
CA ALA A 953 -17.04 19.87 -2.44
C ALA A 953 -17.63 18.49 -2.74
N LEU A 954 -18.46 18.44 -3.79
CA LEU A 954 -19.07 17.22 -4.35
C LEU A 954 -19.88 16.37 -3.34
N THR A 955 -20.21 16.93 -2.18
CA THR A 955 -20.99 16.26 -1.14
C THR A 955 -22.47 16.58 -1.33
N ALA A 956 -23.24 15.60 -1.78
CA ALA A 956 -24.69 15.69 -1.90
C ALA A 956 -25.35 15.67 -0.51
N MET A 957 -26.13 16.71 -0.18
CA MET A 957 -26.88 16.80 1.09
C MET A 957 -28.32 16.35 0.88
N ARG A 958 -28.52 15.03 0.83
CA ARG A 958 -29.82 14.43 0.52
C ARG A 958 -30.86 14.76 1.60
N PRO A 959 -32.04 15.29 1.23
CA PRO A 959 -33.14 15.44 2.18
C PRO A 959 -33.63 14.08 2.66
N ALA A 960 -33.81 13.89 3.96
CA ALA A 960 -34.40 12.70 4.56
C ALA A 960 -35.82 13.01 5.02
N VAL A 961 -36.78 12.18 4.64
CA VAL A 961 -38.17 12.31 5.08
C VAL A 961 -38.45 11.20 6.09
N SER A 962 -38.84 11.58 7.30
CA SER A 962 -39.26 10.62 8.34
C SER A 962 -40.57 11.08 8.94
N GLY A 963 -41.62 10.30 8.69
CA GLY A 963 -42.99 10.73 8.96
C GLY A 963 -43.28 12.06 8.27
N GLU A 964 -43.76 13.03 9.02
CA GLU A 964 -44.10 14.37 8.51
C GLU A 964 -42.94 15.36 8.51
N ARG A 965 -41.74 14.92 8.93
CA ARG A 965 -40.57 15.79 9.05
C ARG A 965 -39.65 15.61 7.86
N LEU A 966 -39.25 16.73 7.29
CA LEU A 966 -38.16 16.80 6.32
C LEU A 966 -36.90 17.26 7.04
N TYR A 967 -35.95 16.35 7.17
CA TYR A 967 -34.61 16.62 7.65
C TYR A 967 -33.73 16.92 6.44
N LEU A 968 -33.00 18.01 6.50
CA LEU A 968 -32.18 18.47 5.40
C LEU A 968 -30.93 19.07 5.99
N ARG A 969 -29.79 18.76 5.37
CA ARG A 969 -28.53 19.42 5.69
C ARG A 969 -28.34 20.58 4.72
N ARG A 970 -27.96 21.74 5.25
CA ARG A 970 -27.67 22.95 4.47
C ARG A 970 -26.25 23.39 4.71
N LEU A 971 -25.71 24.18 3.78
CA LEU A 971 -24.37 24.74 3.91
C LEU A 971 -24.46 26.24 4.22
N ALA A 972 -24.26 26.57 5.50
CA ALA A 972 -24.22 27.95 5.97
C ALA A 972 -22.77 28.51 6.03
N LYS A 973 -22.63 29.81 6.30
CA LYS A 973 -21.34 30.52 6.46
C LYS A 973 -20.50 29.95 7.58
N ALA A 974 -21.15 29.63 8.69
CA ALA A 974 -20.48 29.09 9.86
C ALA A 974 -20.02 27.66 9.57
N ASN A 975 -20.95 26.75 9.23
CA ASN A 975 -20.73 25.31 9.00
C ASN A 975 -21.96 24.67 8.31
N PRO A 976 -21.89 23.38 7.91
CA PRO A 976 -23.10 22.62 7.62
C PRO A 976 -24.03 22.54 8.83
N GLU A 977 -25.33 22.69 8.62
CA GLU A 977 -26.38 22.60 9.65
C GLU A 977 -27.51 21.64 9.24
#